data_AF-A0A7S2IDT6-F1
#
_entry.id   AF-A0A7S2IDT6-F1
#
_cell.length_a   1.000
_cell.length_b   1.000
_cell.length_c   1.000
_cell.angle_alpha   90.00
_cell.angle_beta   90.00
_cell.angle_gamma   90.00
#
_symmetry.space_group_name_H-M   'P 1'
#
loop_
_entity.id
_entity.type
_entity.pdbx_description
1 polymer ?
#
loop_
_entity_poly.entity_id
_entity_poly.type
_entity_poly.pdbx_seq_one_letter_code
_entity_poly.pdbx_strand_id
1 'polypeptide(L)'
;MSTKHQYDQILSSKVPHQNLPGVQVIILTSKGIIYEGARGLANPAVKQQQTENNNDKLTNLHQANLYSVTKFFTACCILRLVEEGKLNLSAKARDVLPNNMKIFLNDCTIQQLVTHTSGAPNPLPLSWAHASDQEVDEESLLGDILSKNSFAKVKSSNAPYKYSNIGYWILGYIITKTCGDVPMESFPKCCNELLFHGNLKREDEEKIGLFLNDLPMSYGCVSRWSLLHLVAKLFCPPELFKISNKSWVRIEPHYPDGSSYGGLVGSSRSLASFLQLILQGKVLSSSSLDLLFTPQNNHMSVGLHLRSHQGMQIYHKEGGGAGCHSTIQFRPSHDLAGCVISCDAAYDVNLLMDELLDCASEIQKEHNAITPEIETVLANDGTKLHTKVYTNNTKDAKPLLEYPFVLIHGGPGVPDYLADLAHLLISKNIVDSVLCFDQRGVGLSRLAPGGQITIDLMVDDIECIRKRYGWEKVHVLGHSWGGVLARLYAQKKPNYVASLVLLSPSAVSQASEWPRMELEVVKYNQRKGGFMSFAALGVLSLLINIPGISNIAARMIFTRCIKNYYFDPSTAPNPSQDFLRGISSNAVFLTKAAFMREIKEDMKIEWKTIPSVAIFGENDIYGSKLISEFSNSFKGDVEIIGNCSHQAWVDQPAKLVNALQTFYGRI
;
A
#
# COMPACT_ATOMS: atom_id res chain seq x y z
N MET A 1 -8.04 13.22 4.11
CA MET A 1 -7.94 11.96 4.87
C MET A 1 -6.60 11.36 4.52
N SER A 2 -5.89 10.68 5.44
CA SER A 2 -4.69 9.95 5.02
C SER A 2 -5.15 8.88 4.03
N THR A 3 -4.38 8.68 2.96
CA THR A 3 -4.69 7.72 1.90
C THR A 3 -5.07 6.35 2.48
N LYS A 4 -4.33 5.91 3.51
CA LYS A 4 -4.64 4.66 4.24
C LYS A 4 -6.01 4.67 4.92
N HIS A 5 -6.39 5.78 5.57
CA HIS A 5 -7.68 5.87 6.25
C HIS A 5 -8.87 5.74 5.30
N GLN A 6 -8.77 6.27 4.07
CA GLN A 6 -9.82 6.13 3.06
C GLN A 6 -10.02 4.65 2.69
N TYR A 7 -8.93 3.92 2.42
CA TYR A 7 -9.01 2.49 2.14
C TYR A 7 -9.53 1.68 3.35
N ASP A 8 -9.07 1.99 4.56
CA ASP A 8 -9.52 1.30 5.77
C ASP A 8 -11.02 1.55 6.05
N GLN A 9 -11.55 2.72 5.72
CA GLN A 9 -12.99 3.00 5.78
C GLN A 9 -13.77 2.14 4.78
N ILE A 10 -13.31 2.05 3.53
CA ILE A 10 -13.93 1.19 2.51
C ILE A 10 -13.93 -0.26 2.98
N LEU A 11 -12.76 -0.80 3.35
CA LEU A 11 -12.64 -2.18 3.82
C LEU A 11 -13.50 -2.45 5.07
N SER A 12 -13.54 -1.52 6.02
CA SER A 12 -14.36 -1.65 7.24
C SER A 12 -15.85 -1.60 6.95
N SER A 13 -16.29 -0.84 5.95
CA SER A 13 -17.70 -0.78 5.54
C SER A 13 -18.17 -2.08 4.88
N LYS A 14 -17.28 -2.75 4.13
CA LYS A 14 -17.57 -4.01 3.43
C LYS A 14 -17.33 -5.26 4.27
N VAL A 15 -16.52 -5.15 5.32
CA VAL A 15 -16.23 -6.22 6.28
C VAL A 15 -16.38 -5.68 7.71
N PRO A 16 -17.63 -5.52 8.20
CA PRO A 16 -17.91 -4.74 9.42
C PRO A 16 -17.42 -5.40 10.72
N HIS A 17 -17.31 -6.73 10.77
CA HIS A 17 -17.02 -7.46 12.00
C HIS A 17 -15.75 -8.32 11.90
N GLN A 18 -14.94 -8.31 12.97
CA GLN A 18 -13.71 -9.11 13.06
C GLN A 18 -13.96 -10.62 13.17
N ASN A 19 -15.21 -11.04 13.41
CA ASN A 19 -15.60 -12.45 13.59
C ASN A 19 -16.23 -13.09 12.34
N LEU A 20 -16.26 -12.39 11.20
CA LEU A 20 -16.72 -12.94 9.92
C LEU A 20 -15.55 -13.66 9.20
N PRO A 21 -15.85 -14.53 8.21
CA PRO A 21 -14.84 -15.01 7.28
C PRO A 21 -14.02 -13.84 6.76
N GLY A 22 -12.69 -14.00 6.76
CA GLY A 22 -11.82 -12.88 6.49
C GLY A 22 -11.60 -12.57 5.01
N VAL A 23 -11.18 -11.34 4.77
CA VAL A 23 -10.80 -10.79 3.47
C VAL A 23 -9.40 -10.18 3.57
N GLN A 24 -8.56 -10.51 2.61
CA GLN A 24 -7.23 -9.95 2.37
C GLN A 24 -7.30 -9.03 1.16
N VAL A 25 -6.60 -7.90 1.19
CA VAL A 25 -6.54 -6.97 0.07
C VAL A 25 -5.20 -6.24 -0.02
N ILE A 26 -4.71 -6.11 -1.25
CA ILE A 26 -3.56 -5.27 -1.58
C ILE A 26 -3.86 -4.46 -2.84
N ILE A 27 -3.53 -3.17 -2.80
CA ILE A 27 -3.51 -2.26 -3.94
C ILE A 27 -2.07 -1.78 -4.15
N LEU A 28 -1.63 -1.74 -5.40
CA LEU A 28 -0.24 -1.46 -5.75
C LEU A 28 -0.11 -0.72 -7.08
N THR A 29 1.07 -0.15 -7.27
CA THR A 29 1.57 0.45 -8.52
C THR A 29 2.84 -0.29 -8.95
N SER A 30 3.38 0.00 -10.15
CA SER A 30 4.72 -0.47 -10.53
C SER A 30 5.78 -0.10 -9.48
N LYS A 31 5.62 1.02 -8.76
CA LYS A 31 6.59 1.51 -7.77
C LYS A 31 6.51 0.79 -6.42
N GLY A 32 5.37 0.21 -6.07
CA GLY A 32 5.18 -0.42 -4.77
C GLY A 32 3.72 -0.60 -4.36
N ILE A 33 3.53 -1.29 -3.25
CA ILE A 33 2.25 -1.41 -2.56
C ILE A 33 1.85 -0.05 -1.99
N ILE A 34 0.65 0.41 -2.33
CA ILE A 34 0.07 1.68 -1.84
C ILE A 34 -0.99 1.45 -0.75
N TYR A 35 -1.56 0.24 -0.67
CA TYR A 35 -2.44 -0.18 0.41
C TYR A 35 -2.35 -1.69 0.66
N GLU A 36 -2.39 -2.06 1.94
CA GLU A 36 -2.40 -3.44 2.40
C GLU A 36 -3.34 -3.54 3.61
N GLY A 37 -4.36 -4.39 3.51
CA GLY A 37 -5.40 -4.52 4.51
C GLY A 37 -5.88 -5.96 4.65
N ALA A 38 -6.19 -6.38 5.88
CA ALA A 38 -6.81 -7.67 6.16
C ALA A 38 -7.82 -7.52 7.30
N ARG A 39 -8.99 -8.13 7.16
CA ARG A 39 -10.05 -8.15 8.19
C ARG A 39 -10.67 -9.53 8.30
N GLY A 40 -11.24 -9.83 9.47
CA GLY A 40 -11.90 -11.12 9.76
C GLY A 40 -10.94 -12.22 10.20
N LEU A 41 -11.44 -13.46 10.18
CA LEU A 41 -10.73 -14.63 10.69
C LEU A 41 -10.17 -15.50 9.56
N ALA A 42 -8.96 -16.03 9.78
CA ALA A 42 -8.38 -17.06 8.93
C ALA A 42 -9.09 -18.41 9.11
N ASN A 43 -9.68 -18.63 10.28
CA ASN A 43 -10.45 -19.82 10.61
C ASN A 43 -11.75 -19.42 11.32
N PRO A 44 -12.79 -18.99 10.59
CA PRO A 44 -14.06 -18.50 11.17
C PRO A 44 -14.92 -19.61 11.81
N ALA A 45 -14.36 -20.83 11.89
CA ALA A 45 -15.05 -22.08 12.13
C ALA A 45 -14.79 -22.69 13.54
N VAL A 46 -13.91 -22.12 14.36
CA VAL A 46 -13.61 -22.66 15.70
C VAL A 46 -14.64 -22.14 16.72
N LYS A 47 -15.07 -23.02 17.65
CA LYS A 47 -15.98 -22.66 18.75
C LYS A 47 -15.39 -21.47 19.54
N GLN A 48 -16.22 -20.45 19.78
CA GLN A 48 -15.94 -19.22 20.54
C GLN A 48 -15.48 -19.41 22.01
N GLN A 49 -15.13 -20.62 22.45
CA GLN A 49 -14.73 -20.90 23.84
C GLN A 49 -13.20 -20.95 24.07
N GLN A 50 -12.38 -20.61 23.08
CA GLN A 50 -10.91 -20.52 23.24
C GLN A 50 -10.29 -19.25 22.61
N THR A 51 -11.05 -18.17 22.47
CA THR A 51 -10.56 -16.91 21.90
C THR A 51 -9.86 -16.04 22.96
N GLU A 52 -8.65 -16.44 23.35
CA GLU A 52 -7.64 -15.52 23.90
C GLU A 52 -6.29 -15.59 23.16
N ASN A 53 -6.17 -16.43 22.12
CA ASN A 53 -4.97 -16.49 21.29
C ASN A 53 -5.14 -15.69 19.99
N ASN A 54 -4.24 -14.73 19.75
CA ASN A 54 -4.10 -13.92 18.53
C ASN A 54 -3.91 -14.71 17.21
N ASN A 55 -3.93 -16.05 17.24
CA ASN A 55 -3.52 -16.92 16.14
C ASN A 55 -4.57 -17.11 15.03
N ASP A 56 -5.83 -16.72 15.23
CA ASP A 56 -6.90 -16.91 14.22
C ASP A 56 -7.19 -15.66 13.37
N LYS A 57 -6.53 -14.53 13.65
CA LYS A 57 -6.73 -13.28 12.90
C LYS A 57 -6.14 -13.40 11.49
N LEU A 58 -6.93 -13.11 10.47
CA LEU A 58 -6.45 -13.12 9.10
C LEU A 58 -5.40 -12.02 8.87
N THR A 59 -4.38 -12.37 8.10
CA THR A 59 -3.31 -11.47 7.64
C THR A 59 -3.10 -11.66 6.14
N ASN A 60 -2.40 -10.71 5.51
CA ASN A 60 -2.05 -10.79 4.08
C ASN A 60 -0.97 -11.84 3.74
N LEU A 61 -0.53 -12.61 4.73
CA LEU A 61 0.37 -13.74 4.57
C LEU A 61 -0.36 -15.08 4.57
N HIS A 62 -1.65 -15.12 4.94
CA HIS A 62 -2.39 -16.36 4.95
C HIS A 62 -2.63 -16.86 3.53
N GLN A 63 -2.29 -18.12 3.28
CA GLN A 63 -2.47 -18.76 1.99
C GLN A 63 -3.92 -19.26 1.80
N ALA A 64 -4.39 -19.23 0.56
CA ALA A 64 -5.69 -19.76 0.15
C ALA A 64 -5.61 -20.34 -1.26
N ASN A 65 -6.53 -21.25 -1.59
CA ASN A 65 -6.74 -21.70 -2.96
C ASN A 65 -7.17 -20.51 -3.84
N LEU A 66 -6.43 -20.25 -4.91
CA LEU A 66 -6.66 -19.14 -5.82
C LEU A 66 -7.59 -19.52 -6.98
N TYR A 67 -7.86 -20.82 -7.18
CA TYR A 67 -8.72 -21.34 -8.23
C TYR A 67 -8.42 -20.72 -9.58
N SER A 68 -9.42 -20.17 -10.28
CA SER A 68 -9.27 -19.70 -11.66
C SER A 68 -8.37 -18.48 -11.85
N VAL A 69 -7.89 -17.81 -10.78
CA VAL A 69 -6.75 -16.89 -10.87
C VAL A 69 -5.51 -17.62 -11.41
N THR A 70 -5.37 -18.93 -11.15
CA THR A 70 -4.30 -19.79 -11.70
C THR A 70 -4.15 -19.68 -13.21
N LYS A 71 -5.26 -19.54 -13.94
CA LYS A 71 -5.24 -19.40 -15.40
C LYS A 71 -4.43 -18.19 -15.88
N PHE A 72 -4.37 -17.12 -15.09
CA PHE A 72 -3.52 -15.97 -15.41
C PHE A 72 -2.04 -16.37 -15.47
N PHE A 73 -1.58 -17.17 -14.51
CA PHE A 73 -0.21 -17.69 -14.46
C PHE A 73 0.07 -18.66 -15.61
N THR A 74 -0.87 -19.57 -15.89
CA THR A 74 -0.79 -20.47 -17.04
C THR A 74 -0.66 -19.70 -18.36
N ALA A 75 -1.42 -18.63 -18.54
CA ALA A 75 -1.30 -17.76 -19.71
C ALA A 75 0.06 -17.06 -19.78
N CYS A 76 0.61 -16.59 -18.63
CA CYS A 76 1.96 -16.03 -18.57
C CYS A 76 3.03 -17.07 -18.96
N CYS A 77 2.90 -18.32 -18.51
CA CYS A 77 3.82 -19.41 -18.90
C CYS A 77 3.77 -19.68 -20.41
N ILE A 78 2.57 -19.68 -21.01
CA ILE A 78 2.42 -19.82 -22.46
C ILE A 78 3.12 -18.67 -23.20
N LEU A 79 2.94 -17.42 -22.75
CA LEU A 79 3.61 -16.26 -23.34
C LEU A 79 5.14 -16.36 -23.19
N ARG A 80 5.66 -16.83 -22.06
CA ARG A 80 7.10 -17.10 -21.87
C ARG A 80 7.64 -18.14 -22.85
N LEU A 81 6.92 -19.25 -23.04
CA LEU A 81 7.32 -20.27 -24.01
C LEU A 81 7.29 -19.75 -25.46
N VAL A 82 6.40 -18.81 -25.77
CA VAL A 82 6.36 -18.10 -27.07
C VAL A 82 7.57 -17.17 -27.22
N GLU A 83 7.94 -16.42 -26.18
CA GLU A 83 9.13 -15.57 -26.18
C GLU A 83 10.43 -16.37 -26.36
N GLU A 84 10.50 -17.57 -25.80
CA GLU A 84 11.62 -18.50 -25.96
C GLU A 84 11.62 -19.22 -27.32
N GLY A 85 10.62 -18.96 -28.18
CA GLY A 85 10.48 -19.62 -29.49
C GLY A 85 10.12 -21.10 -29.41
N LYS A 86 9.78 -21.62 -28.22
CA LYS A 86 9.39 -23.02 -28.00
C LYS A 86 7.94 -23.30 -28.37
N LEU A 87 7.13 -22.24 -28.49
CA LEU A 87 5.70 -22.32 -28.77
C LEU A 87 5.28 -21.24 -29.76
N ASN A 88 4.20 -21.48 -30.50
CA ASN A 88 3.56 -20.47 -31.35
C ASN A 88 2.06 -20.44 -31.04
N LEU A 89 1.52 -19.26 -30.71
CA LEU A 89 0.09 -19.08 -30.41
C LEU A 89 -0.85 -19.51 -31.55
N SER A 90 -0.38 -19.44 -32.80
CA SER A 90 -1.14 -19.87 -33.99
C SER A 90 -1.00 -21.37 -34.28
N ALA A 91 -0.13 -22.10 -33.58
CA ALA A 91 -0.02 -23.54 -33.74
C ALA A 91 -1.30 -24.24 -33.26
N LYS A 92 -1.68 -25.32 -33.94
CA LYS A 92 -2.84 -26.12 -33.56
C LYS A 92 -2.53 -26.87 -32.28
N ALA A 93 -3.40 -26.75 -31.27
CA ALA A 93 -3.22 -27.40 -29.98
C ALA A 93 -3.13 -28.92 -30.10
N ARG A 94 -3.87 -29.50 -31.05
CA ARG A 94 -3.87 -30.94 -31.30
C ARG A 94 -2.52 -31.48 -31.79
N ASP A 95 -1.63 -30.64 -32.32
CA ASP A 95 -0.35 -31.09 -32.88
C ASP A 95 0.73 -31.31 -31.82
N VAL A 96 0.48 -30.84 -30.59
CA VAL A 96 1.37 -31.02 -29.43
C VAL A 96 0.84 -32.04 -28.42
N LEU A 97 -0.29 -32.70 -28.72
CA LEU A 97 -0.91 -33.72 -27.87
C LEU A 97 -0.68 -35.14 -28.39
N PRO A 98 -0.62 -36.15 -27.50
CA PRO A 98 -0.48 -37.56 -27.86
C PRO A 98 -1.74 -38.08 -28.56
N ASN A 99 -1.61 -39.15 -29.34
CA ASN A 99 -2.68 -39.67 -30.20
C ASN A 99 -3.98 -39.98 -29.44
N ASN A 100 -3.89 -40.53 -28.23
CA ASN A 100 -5.04 -40.85 -27.38
C ASN A 100 -5.83 -39.63 -26.90
N MET A 101 -5.25 -38.42 -26.89
CA MET A 101 -5.95 -37.17 -26.58
C MET A 101 -6.29 -36.37 -27.84
N LYS A 102 -5.36 -36.34 -28.81
CA LYS A 102 -5.45 -35.60 -30.07
C LYS A 102 -6.74 -35.87 -30.85
N ILE A 103 -7.30 -37.07 -30.75
CA ILE A 103 -8.54 -37.47 -31.45
C ILE A 103 -9.79 -36.73 -30.96
N PHE A 104 -9.78 -36.19 -29.73
CA PHE A 104 -10.95 -35.52 -29.14
C PHE A 104 -10.96 -34.00 -29.37
N LEU A 105 -9.86 -33.45 -29.89
CA LEU A 105 -9.70 -32.04 -30.19
C LEU A 105 -10.04 -31.72 -31.66
N ASN A 106 -10.57 -30.51 -31.87
CA ASN A 106 -10.68 -29.90 -33.19
C ASN A 106 -9.33 -29.23 -33.59
N ASP A 107 -9.32 -28.51 -34.72
CA ASP A 107 -8.14 -27.79 -35.20
C ASP A 107 -7.93 -26.41 -34.52
N CYS A 108 -8.38 -26.24 -33.27
CA CYS A 108 -8.19 -24.97 -32.55
C CYS A 108 -6.71 -24.67 -32.30
N THR A 109 -6.39 -23.38 -32.25
CA THR A 109 -5.04 -22.90 -31.93
C THR A 109 -4.81 -22.79 -30.43
N ILE A 110 -3.55 -22.69 -30.02
CA ILE A 110 -3.18 -22.41 -28.62
C ILE A 110 -3.77 -21.08 -28.16
N GLN A 111 -3.77 -20.04 -29.01
CA GLN A 111 -4.42 -18.77 -28.71
C GLN A 111 -5.90 -18.98 -28.36
N GLN A 112 -6.62 -19.81 -29.14
CA GLN A 112 -8.03 -20.09 -28.90
C GLN A 112 -8.29 -20.84 -27.59
N LEU A 113 -7.36 -21.67 -27.12
CA LEU A 113 -7.44 -22.26 -25.78
C LEU A 113 -7.32 -21.19 -24.70
N VAL A 114 -6.30 -20.32 -24.80
CA VAL A 114 -6.05 -19.24 -23.83
C VAL A 114 -7.22 -18.25 -23.79
N THR A 115 -7.82 -17.93 -24.95
CA THR A 115 -8.91 -16.96 -25.08
C THR A 115 -10.32 -17.55 -24.95
N HIS A 116 -10.45 -18.83 -24.57
CA HIS A 116 -11.74 -19.53 -24.42
C HIS A 116 -12.63 -19.50 -25.69
N THR A 117 -12.01 -19.59 -26.87
CA THR A 117 -12.68 -19.63 -28.17
C THR A 117 -12.41 -20.94 -28.93
N SER A 118 -11.85 -21.93 -28.24
CA SER A 118 -11.49 -23.25 -28.81
C SER A 118 -12.67 -24.19 -29.02
N GLY A 119 -13.84 -23.90 -28.46
CA GLY A 119 -14.97 -24.83 -28.43
C GLY A 119 -14.81 -25.97 -27.43
N ALA A 120 -13.84 -25.88 -26.51
CA ALA A 120 -13.64 -26.83 -25.43
C ALA A 120 -14.90 -26.96 -24.54
N PRO A 121 -15.27 -28.18 -24.12
CA PRO A 121 -16.36 -28.36 -23.16
C PRO A 121 -15.96 -27.88 -21.77
N ASN A 122 -16.95 -27.71 -20.89
CA ASN A 122 -16.72 -27.31 -19.50
C ASN A 122 -17.71 -28.03 -18.58
N PRO A 123 -17.54 -29.34 -18.35
CA PRO A 123 -18.32 -30.04 -17.35
C PRO A 123 -18.05 -29.44 -15.97
N LEU A 124 -19.01 -29.59 -15.05
CA LEU A 124 -18.87 -29.05 -13.69
C LEU A 124 -17.70 -29.77 -12.97
N PRO A 125 -16.66 -29.05 -12.53
CA PRO A 125 -15.47 -29.66 -11.93
C PRO A 125 -15.68 -30.02 -10.46
N LEU A 126 -16.93 -30.25 -10.01
CA LEU A 126 -17.27 -30.36 -8.59
C LEU A 126 -16.69 -31.63 -7.94
N SER A 127 -16.46 -32.67 -8.74
CA SER A 127 -15.81 -33.92 -8.32
C SER A 127 -14.31 -33.95 -8.65
N TRP A 128 -13.74 -32.84 -9.13
CA TRP A 128 -12.33 -32.74 -9.53
C TRP A 128 -11.50 -32.11 -8.42
N ALA A 129 -11.56 -32.71 -7.24
CA ALA A 129 -10.76 -32.32 -6.10
C ALA A 129 -10.51 -33.51 -5.18
N HIS A 130 -9.30 -33.59 -4.64
CA HIS A 130 -8.88 -34.60 -3.67
C HIS A 130 -8.34 -33.96 -2.40
N ALA A 131 -8.30 -34.76 -1.33
CA ALA A 131 -7.64 -34.37 -0.09
C ALA A 131 -6.13 -34.23 -0.33
N SER A 132 -5.48 -33.33 0.41
CA SER A 132 -4.08 -32.93 0.15
C SER A 132 -3.01 -34.02 0.25
N ASP A 133 -3.38 -35.21 0.74
CA ASP A 133 -2.52 -36.36 0.95
C ASP A 133 -2.67 -37.46 -0.11
N GLN A 134 -3.52 -37.26 -1.13
CA GLN A 134 -3.73 -38.21 -2.21
C GLN A 134 -2.93 -37.84 -3.47
N GLU A 135 -2.31 -38.81 -4.11
CA GLU A 135 -1.68 -38.62 -5.43
C GLU A 135 -2.70 -38.93 -6.54
N VAL A 136 -2.76 -38.07 -7.56
CA VAL A 136 -3.66 -38.20 -8.71
C VAL A 136 -2.83 -38.12 -9.99
N ASP A 137 -3.06 -39.06 -10.91
CA ASP A 137 -2.54 -39.01 -12.28
C ASP A 137 -3.41 -38.04 -13.11
N GLU A 138 -2.99 -36.78 -13.18
CA GLU A 138 -3.71 -35.72 -13.90
C GLU A 138 -3.80 -36.02 -15.41
N GLU A 139 -2.80 -36.68 -16.00
CA GLU A 139 -2.76 -36.96 -17.43
C GLU A 139 -3.81 -38.01 -17.81
N SER A 140 -3.89 -39.11 -17.05
CA SER A 140 -4.92 -40.14 -17.23
C SER A 140 -6.32 -39.56 -17.02
N LEU A 141 -6.51 -38.76 -15.97
CA LEU A 141 -7.79 -38.14 -15.66
C LEU A 141 -8.26 -37.18 -16.77
N LEU A 142 -7.35 -36.36 -17.30
CA LEU A 142 -7.64 -35.48 -18.43
C LEU A 142 -8.06 -36.29 -19.67
N GLY A 143 -7.36 -37.39 -19.97
CA GLY A 143 -7.71 -38.30 -21.05
C GLY A 143 -9.12 -38.88 -20.91
N ASP A 144 -9.49 -39.34 -19.72
CA ASP A 144 -10.82 -39.87 -19.41
C ASP A 144 -11.92 -38.82 -19.58
N ILE A 145 -11.67 -37.58 -19.13
CA ILE A 145 -12.62 -36.47 -19.27
C ILE A 145 -12.81 -36.12 -20.73
N LEU A 146 -11.74 -36.04 -21.52
CA LEU A 146 -11.78 -35.74 -22.95
C LEU A 146 -12.53 -36.83 -23.73
N SER A 147 -12.37 -38.11 -23.35
CA SER A 147 -13.08 -39.22 -24.00
C SER A 147 -14.60 -39.13 -23.89
N LYS A 148 -15.09 -38.49 -22.81
CA LYS A 148 -16.51 -38.28 -22.53
C LYS A 148 -17.04 -36.93 -23.02
N ASN A 149 -16.14 -36.00 -23.39
CA ASN A 149 -16.48 -34.62 -23.69
C ASN A 149 -15.67 -34.12 -24.91
N SER A 150 -16.23 -34.26 -26.11
CA SER A 150 -15.59 -33.82 -27.36
C SER A 150 -15.70 -32.31 -27.59
N PHE A 151 -14.70 -31.73 -28.26
CA PHE A 151 -14.69 -30.32 -28.65
C PHE A 151 -15.76 -30.01 -29.71
N ALA A 152 -16.46 -28.87 -29.56
CA ALA A 152 -17.36 -28.37 -30.60
C ALA A 152 -16.57 -27.95 -31.84
N LYS A 153 -17.13 -28.10 -33.04
CA LYS A 153 -16.46 -27.65 -34.28
C LYS A 153 -16.32 -26.13 -34.29
N VAL A 154 -15.08 -25.63 -34.35
CA VAL A 154 -14.76 -24.22 -34.54
C VAL A 154 -14.47 -23.98 -36.02
N LYS A 155 -15.24 -23.11 -36.68
CA LYS A 155 -15.15 -22.88 -38.13
C LYS A 155 -14.41 -21.60 -38.54
N SER A 156 -14.07 -20.70 -37.61
CA SER A 156 -13.41 -19.42 -37.91
C SER A 156 -12.64 -18.85 -36.72
N SER A 157 -11.85 -17.81 -36.97
CA SER A 157 -11.19 -16.98 -35.96
C SER A 157 -12.17 -16.25 -35.02
N ASN A 158 -13.44 -16.11 -35.41
CA ASN A 158 -14.49 -15.43 -34.63
C ASN A 158 -15.38 -16.41 -33.85
N ALA A 159 -14.81 -17.52 -33.38
CA ALA A 159 -15.54 -18.49 -32.59
C ALA A 159 -16.12 -17.84 -31.31
N PRO A 160 -17.35 -18.19 -30.90
CA PRO A 160 -17.96 -17.59 -29.73
C PRO A 160 -17.14 -17.91 -28.48
N TYR A 161 -17.05 -16.94 -27.58
CA TYR A 161 -16.46 -17.12 -26.26
C TYR A 161 -17.27 -18.14 -25.45
N LYS A 162 -16.60 -19.16 -24.94
CA LYS A 162 -17.15 -20.15 -24.02
C LYS A 162 -16.08 -20.60 -23.03
N TYR A 163 -16.24 -20.18 -21.78
CA TYR A 163 -15.33 -20.52 -20.70
C TYR A 163 -15.13 -22.03 -20.57
N SER A 164 -13.86 -22.46 -20.40
CA SER A 164 -13.51 -23.86 -20.24
C SER A 164 -12.29 -24.06 -19.34
N ASN A 165 -12.46 -24.87 -18.29
CA ASN A 165 -11.35 -25.37 -17.47
C ASN A 165 -10.49 -26.38 -18.24
N ILE A 166 -11.11 -27.26 -19.05
CA ILE A 166 -10.40 -28.25 -19.88
C ILE A 166 -9.40 -27.57 -20.82
N GLY A 167 -9.79 -26.43 -21.41
CA GLY A 167 -8.88 -25.67 -22.27
C GLY A 167 -7.58 -25.29 -21.58
N TYR A 168 -7.64 -24.86 -20.31
CA TYR A 168 -6.45 -24.52 -19.51
C TYR A 168 -5.73 -25.75 -18.97
N TRP A 169 -6.45 -26.85 -18.73
CA TRP A 169 -5.83 -28.11 -18.33
C TRP A 169 -4.93 -28.68 -19.44
N ILE A 170 -5.38 -28.59 -20.70
CA ILE A 170 -4.58 -28.88 -21.89
C ILE A 170 -3.37 -27.96 -21.99
N LEU A 171 -3.50 -26.67 -21.68
CA LEU A 171 -2.35 -25.75 -21.64
C LEU A 171 -1.33 -26.19 -20.58
N GLY A 172 -1.79 -26.69 -19.43
CA GLY A 172 -0.93 -27.31 -18.41
C GLY A 172 -0.12 -28.47 -18.96
N TYR A 173 -0.77 -29.40 -19.67
CA TYR A 173 -0.09 -30.49 -20.36
C TYR A 173 0.98 -29.96 -21.34
N ILE A 174 0.62 -29.01 -22.19
CA ILE A 174 1.56 -28.42 -23.16
C ILE A 174 2.78 -27.81 -22.44
N ILE A 175 2.56 -27.12 -21.32
CA ILE A 175 3.64 -26.51 -20.53
C ILE A 175 4.56 -27.59 -19.96
N THR A 176 4.03 -28.61 -19.27
CA THR A 176 4.88 -29.64 -18.65
C THR A 176 5.65 -30.46 -19.68
N LYS A 177 5.05 -30.72 -20.85
CA LYS A 177 5.74 -31.36 -21.98
C LYS A 177 6.85 -30.49 -22.56
N THR A 178 6.62 -29.19 -22.68
CA THR A 178 7.63 -28.25 -23.19
C THR A 178 8.76 -27.99 -22.19
N CYS A 179 8.49 -28.08 -20.88
CA CYS A 179 9.46 -27.92 -19.79
C CYS A 179 10.24 -29.20 -19.46
N GLY A 180 10.45 -30.08 -20.44
CA GLY A 180 11.29 -31.27 -20.29
C GLY A 180 10.53 -32.58 -20.14
N ASP A 181 9.31 -32.67 -20.68
CA ASP A 181 8.50 -33.90 -20.68
C ASP A 181 8.26 -34.47 -19.27
N VAL A 182 7.91 -33.58 -18.33
CA VAL A 182 7.62 -33.95 -16.94
C VAL A 182 6.14 -34.27 -16.75
N PRO A 183 5.77 -35.01 -15.68
CA PRO A 183 4.37 -35.27 -15.33
C PRO A 183 3.58 -33.97 -15.10
N MET A 184 2.26 -34.01 -15.30
CA MET A 184 1.39 -32.83 -15.22
C MET A 184 1.37 -32.20 -13.82
N GLU A 185 1.53 -33.02 -12.78
CA GLU A 185 1.62 -32.64 -11.38
C GLU A 185 2.85 -31.76 -11.10
N SER A 186 3.85 -31.77 -12.00
CA SER A 186 5.02 -30.88 -11.95
C SER A 186 4.75 -29.49 -12.52
N PHE A 187 3.53 -29.18 -12.98
CA PHE A 187 3.14 -27.86 -13.48
C PHE A 187 3.54 -26.71 -12.54
N PRO A 188 3.35 -26.80 -11.20
CA PRO A 188 3.85 -25.80 -10.25
C PRO A 188 5.33 -25.47 -10.42
N LYS A 189 6.17 -26.51 -10.55
CA LYS A 189 7.61 -26.36 -10.72
C LYS A 189 7.94 -25.71 -12.07
N CYS A 190 7.30 -26.15 -13.15
CA CYS A 190 7.46 -25.55 -14.48
C CYS A 190 7.06 -24.07 -14.48
N CYS A 191 5.95 -23.72 -13.82
CA CYS A 191 5.48 -22.36 -13.66
C CYS A 191 6.50 -21.51 -12.89
N ASN A 192 7.06 -22.05 -11.80
CA ASN A 192 8.10 -21.38 -11.03
C ASN A 192 9.36 -21.11 -11.88
N GLU A 193 9.80 -22.11 -12.66
CA GLU A 193 10.95 -22.02 -13.55
C GLU A 193 10.76 -21.00 -14.68
N LEU A 194 9.61 -21.01 -15.34
CA LEU A 194 9.34 -20.12 -16.48
C LEU A 194 9.15 -18.66 -16.06
N LEU A 195 8.51 -18.42 -14.92
CA LEU A 195 8.10 -17.07 -14.50
C LEU A 195 9.12 -16.37 -13.60
N PHE A 196 9.95 -17.12 -12.86
CA PHE A 196 10.82 -16.55 -11.83
C PHE A 196 12.30 -16.84 -12.05
N HIS A 197 12.68 -18.08 -12.37
CA HIS A 197 14.09 -18.46 -12.45
C HIS A 197 14.85 -17.76 -13.58
N GLY A 198 15.98 -17.13 -13.23
CA GLY A 198 16.93 -16.51 -14.18
C GLY A 198 16.52 -15.12 -14.68
N ASN A 199 15.28 -14.69 -14.41
CA ASN A 199 14.73 -13.40 -14.83
C ASN A 199 14.56 -12.41 -13.65
N LEU A 200 14.68 -12.89 -12.42
CA LEU A 200 14.57 -12.08 -11.20
C LEU A 200 15.82 -12.20 -10.34
N LYS A 201 16.05 -11.21 -9.48
CA LYS A 201 17.03 -11.39 -8.40
C LYS A 201 16.46 -12.39 -7.39
N ARG A 202 17.32 -13.23 -6.80
CA ARG A 202 16.94 -14.24 -5.79
C ARG A 202 16.05 -13.69 -4.66
N GLU A 203 16.27 -12.44 -4.27
CA GLU A 203 15.48 -11.71 -3.27
C GLU A 203 14.02 -11.42 -3.69
N ASP A 204 13.71 -11.42 -4.98
CA ASP A 204 12.35 -11.23 -5.51
C ASP A 204 11.67 -12.59 -5.71
N GLU A 205 12.41 -13.64 -6.06
CA GLU A 205 11.90 -15.03 -6.15
C GLU A 205 11.40 -15.53 -4.78
N GLU A 206 12.17 -15.32 -3.70
CA GLU A 206 11.81 -15.74 -2.33
C GLU A 206 10.55 -15.03 -1.78
N LYS A 207 10.18 -13.86 -2.33
CA LYS A 207 9.01 -13.08 -1.89
C LYS A 207 7.70 -13.52 -2.53
N ILE A 208 7.75 -14.21 -3.66
CA ILE A 208 6.55 -14.48 -4.45
C ILE A 208 5.72 -15.57 -3.78
N GLY A 209 6.28 -16.59 -3.14
CA GLY A 209 5.55 -17.47 -2.22
C GLY A 209 4.24 -18.09 -2.75
N LEU A 210 4.11 -18.18 -4.07
CA LEU A 210 3.08 -18.96 -4.76
C LEU A 210 3.48 -20.42 -4.66
N PHE A 211 2.52 -21.34 -4.60
CA PHE A 211 2.70 -22.75 -4.22
C PHE A 211 2.79 -22.94 -2.69
N LEU A 212 2.37 -24.11 -2.20
CA LEU A 212 2.36 -24.36 -0.75
C LEU A 212 3.79 -24.23 -0.18
N ASN A 213 3.86 -23.55 0.94
CA ASN A 213 5.07 -23.38 1.72
C ASN A 213 4.69 -23.39 3.21
N ASP A 214 5.65 -23.09 4.08
CA ASP A 214 5.43 -23.12 5.54
C ASP A 214 4.60 -21.93 6.08
N LEU A 215 3.98 -21.12 5.20
CA LEU A 215 3.11 -20.01 5.61
C LEU A 215 1.75 -20.51 6.11
N PRO A 216 1.08 -19.75 6.99
CA PRO A 216 -0.20 -20.16 7.56
C PRO A 216 -1.30 -20.23 6.48
N MET A 217 -2.13 -21.28 6.52
CA MET A 217 -3.30 -21.42 5.65
C MET A 217 -4.52 -20.72 6.24
N SER A 218 -5.37 -20.18 5.37
CA SER A 218 -6.74 -19.80 5.69
C SER A 218 -7.73 -20.87 5.25
N TYR A 219 -8.82 -21.01 6.00
CA TYR A 219 -9.87 -21.99 5.74
C TYR A 219 -11.03 -21.35 4.99
N GLY A 220 -11.30 -21.86 3.79
CA GLY A 220 -12.48 -21.50 3.03
C GLY A 220 -13.77 -21.90 3.76
N CYS A 221 -14.80 -21.08 3.63
CA CYS A 221 -16.09 -21.30 4.27
C CYS A 221 -17.25 -21.02 3.32
N VAL A 222 -18.37 -21.70 3.58
CA VAL A 222 -19.66 -21.44 2.94
C VAL A 222 -20.74 -21.29 3.99
N SER A 223 -21.72 -20.43 3.73
CA SER A 223 -22.88 -20.31 4.63
C SER A 223 -23.64 -21.63 4.68
N ARG A 224 -23.95 -22.09 5.90
CA ARG A 224 -24.64 -23.37 6.16
C ARG A 224 -25.98 -23.46 5.43
N TRP A 225 -26.66 -22.32 5.27
CA TRP A 225 -28.00 -22.23 4.69
C TRP A 225 -27.99 -21.71 3.24
N SER A 226 -26.81 -21.60 2.63
CA SER A 226 -26.71 -21.19 1.23
C SER A 226 -27.10 -22.33 0.28
N LEU A 227 -27.72 -21.95 -0.85
CA LEU A 227 -27.96 -22.87 -1.97
C LEU A 227 -26.65 -23.49 -2.46
N LEU A 228 -25.56 -22.71 -2.44
CA LEU A 228 -24.22 -23.17 -2.81
C LEU A 228 -23.76 -24.36 -1.97
N HIS A 229 -23.94 -24.31 -0.65
CA HIS A 229 -23.61 -25.43 0.23
C HIS A 229 -24.49 -26.66 -0.01
N LEU A 230 -25.79 -26.46 -0.29
CA LEU A 230 -26.70 -27.57 -0.60
C LEU A 230 -26.28 -28.31 -1.88
N VAL A 231 -25.90 -27.56 -2.92
CA VAL A 231 -25.41 -28.13 -4.18
C VAL A 231 -24.04 -28.78 -3.99
N ALA A 232 -23.12 -28.14 -3.27
CA ALA A 232 -21.77 -28.67 -3.05
C ALA A 232 -21.79 -30.05 -2.35
N LYS A 233 -22.72 -30.28 -1.42
CA LYS A 233 -22.91 -31.59 -0.76
C LYS A 233 -23.30 -32.75 -1.68
N LEU A 234 -23.87 -32.47 -2.84
CA LEU A 234 -24.30 -33.50 -3.79
C LEU A 234 -23.17 -33.97 -4.71
N PHE A 235 -22.11 -33.16 -4.86
CA PHE A 235 -21.11 -33.36 -5.91
C PHE A 235 -19.66 -33.34 -5.43
N CYS A 236 -19.38 -32.73 -4.29
CA CYS A 236 -18.03 -32.68 -3.71
C CYS A 236 -17.84 -33.81 -2.67
N PRO A 237 -16.60 -34.30 -2.47
CA PRO A 237 -16.31 -35.30 -1.46
C PRO A 237 -16.77 -34.86 -0.06
N PRO A 238 -17.53 -35.68 0.70
CA PRO A 238 -18.10 -35.29 1.99
C PRO A 238 -17.02 -34.96 3.03
N GLU A 239 -15.81 -35.50 2.89
CA GLU A 239 -14.65 -35.28 3.76
C GLU A 239 -14.19 -33.82 3.76
N LEU A 240 -14.47 -33.08 2.67
CA LEU A 240 -14.12 -31.67 2.57
C LEU A 240 -14.95 -30.79 3.49
N PHE A 241 -16.13 -31.24 3.95
CA PHE A 241 -17.06 -30.39 4.70
C PHE A 241 -17.06 -30.74 6.19
N LYS A 242 -16.59 -29.80 7.01
CA LYS A 242 -16.70 -29.91 8.47
C LYS A 242 -17.66 -28.85 9.01
N ILE A 243 -18.77 -29.30 9.60
CA ILE A 243 -19.70 -28.39 10.28
C ILE A 243 -18.98 -27.73 11.43
N SER A 244 -18.79 -26.43 11.32
CA SER A 244 -17.94 -25.66 12.21
C SER A 244 -18.74 -24.90 13.27
N ASN A 245 -19.81 -24.21 12.87
CA ASN A 245 -20.74 -23.56 13.80
C ASN A 245 -22.19 -23.53 13.26
N LYS A 246 -23.07 -22.71 13.87
CA LYS A 246 -24.49 -22.60 13.46
C LYS A 246 -24.68 -21.93 12.10
N SER A 247 -23.73 -21.13 11.64
CA SER A 247 -23.86 -20.24 10.48
C SER A 247 -22.95 -20.63 9.30
N TRP A 248 -21.81 -21.25 9.58
CA TRP A 248 -20.77 -21.56 8.59
C TRP A 248 -20.45 -23.05 8.55
N VAL A 249 -19.99 -23.49 7.38
CA VAL A 249 -19.39 -24.80 7.15
C VAL A 249 -17.97 -24.57 6.67
N ARG A 250 -17.01 -25.18 7.37
CA ARG A 250 -15.59 -25.13 7.03
C ARG A 250 -15.32 -26.10 5.90
N ILE A 251 -14.50 -25.65 4.96
CA ILE A 251 -13.95 -26.50 3.90
C ILE A 251 -12.50 -26.83 4.25
N GLU A 252 -12.18 -28.11 4.32
CA GLU A 252 -10.83 -28.59 4.60
C GLU A 252 -9.89 -28.29 3.41
N PRO A 253 -8.58 -28.13 3.66
CA PRO A 253 -7.58 -28.00 2.60
C PRO A 253 -7.70 -29.14 1.58
N HIS A 254 -7.65 -28.79 0.30
CA HIS A 254 -7.82 -29.71 -0.82
C HIS A 254 -7.10 -29.19 -2.06
N TYR A 255 -6.78 -30.11 -2.98
CA TYR A 255 -6.25 -29.79 -4.29
C TYR A 255 -7.32 -30.01 -5.36
N PRO A 256 -7.56 -29.03 -6.24
CA PRO A 256 -8.29 -29.27 -7.49
C PRO A 256 -7.47 -30.18 -8.42
N ASP A 257 -8.09 -31.19 -9.04
CA ASP A 257 -7.44 -32.18 -9.91
C ASP A 257 -6.89 -31.62 -11.23
N GLY A 258 -6.78 -30.30 -11.39
CA GLY A 258 -6.14 -29.66 -12.54
C GLY A 258 -5.31 -28.46 -12.10
N SER A 259 -4.04 -28.73 -11.83
CA SER A 259 -3.06 -27.77 -11.30
C SER A 259 -2.99 -26.48 -12.13
N SER A 260 -3.09 -26.58 -13.45
CA SER A 260 -2.97 -25.48 -14.40
C SER A 260 -4.23 -24.63 -14.64
N TYR A 261 -5.41 -25.05 -14.17
CA TYR A 261 -6.61 -24.22 -14.26
C TYR A 261 -7.05 -23.68 -12.90
N GLY A 262 -6.65 -24.33 -11.80
CA GLY A 262 -7.19 -24.06 -10.47
C GLY A 262 -6.26 -24.30 -9.28
N GLY A 263 -5.08 -24.88 -9.46
CA GLY A 263 -4.30 -25.46 -8.37
C GLY A 263 -3.35 -24.52 -7.64
N LEU A 264 -3.24 -23.24 -8.00
CA LEU A 264 -2.37 -22.33 -7.25
C LEU A 264 -2.93 -22.03 -5.87
N VAL A 265 -2.01 -22.02 -4.92
CA VAL A 265 -2.20 -21.56 -3.55
C VAL A 265 -1.32 -20.33 -3.33
N GLY A 266 -1.87 -19.31 -2.66
CA GLY A 266 -1.14 -18.09 -2.38
C GLY A 266 -1.88 -17.16 -1.42
N SER A 267 -1.16 -16.16 -0.93
CA SER A 267 -1.67 -15.04 -0.14
C SER A 267 -1.83 -13.78 -1.00
N SER A 268 -2.53 -12.76 -0.49
CA SER A 268 -2.59 -11.47 -1.20
C SER A 268 -1.21 -10.86 -1.40
N ARG A 269 -0.26 -11.07 -0.46
CA ARG A 269 1.14 -10.61 -0.61
C ARG A 269 1.89 -11.29 -1.75
N SER A 270 1.69 -12.61 -1.90
CA SER A 270 2.27 -13.38 -3.02
C SER A 270 1.77 -12.87 -4.37
N LEU A 271 0.45 -12.71 -4.50
CA LEU A 271 -0.19 -12.19 -5.70
C LEU A 271 0.31 -10.77 -6.01
N ALA A 272 0.26 -9.87 -5.03
CA ALA A 272 0.68 -8.48 -5.21
C ALA A 272 2.12 -8.35 -5.73
N SER A 273 3.03 -9.18 -5.22
CA SER A 273 4.42 -9.21 -5.69
C SER A 273 4.49 -9.57 -7.18
N PHE A 274 3.73 -10.59 -7.61
CA PHE A 274 3.68 -10.96 -9.02
C PHE A 274 3.01 -9.90 -9.91
N LEU A 275 1.88 -9.34 -9.48
CA LEU A 275 1.19 -8.28 -10.22
C LEU A 275 2.09 -7.04 -10.40
N GLN A 276 2.89 -6.70 -9.37
CA GLN A 276 3.86 -5.62 -9.46
C GLN A 276 4.93 -5.90 -10.52
N LEU A 277 5.46 -7.11 -10.58
CA LEU A 277 6.47 -7.50 -11.58
C LEU A 277 5.91 -7.47 -13.01
N ILE A 278 4.62 -7.80 -13.18
CA ILE A 278 3.91 -7.66 -14.46
C ILE A 278 3.80 -6.18 -14.85
N LEU A 279 3.38 -5.29 -13.94
CA LEU A 279 3.34 -3.84 -14.20
C LEU A 279 4.72 -3.25 -14.53
N GLN A 280 5.78 -3.77 -13.91
CA GLN A 280 7.17 -3.36 -14.18
C GLN A 280 7.73 -3.92 -15.49
N GLY A 281 7.02 -4.86 -16.13
CA GLY A 281 7.51 -5.57 -17.31
C GLY A 281 8.77 -6.41 -17.07
N LYS A 282 8.90 -6.99 -15.87
CA LYS A 282 10.03 -7.85 -15.50
C LYS A 282 9.82 -9.34 -15.76
N VAL A 283 8.58 -9.77 -15.90
CA VAL A 283 8.21 -11.18 -16.15
C VAL A 283 8.00 -11.45 -17.63
N LEU A 284 7.35 -10.53 -18.34
CA LEU A 284 7.02 -10.66 -19.76
C LEU A 284 7.64 -9.51 -20.55
N SER A 285 8.03 -9.77 -21.80
CA SER A 285 8.46 -8.75 -22.75
C SER A 285 7.33 -7.77 -23.08
N SER A 286 7.67 -6.60 -23.60
CA SER A 286 6.68 -5.60 -24.02
C SER A 286 5.66 -6.17 -25.01
N SER A 287 6.08 -6.99 -25.99
CA SER A 287 5.16 -7.62 -26.95
C SER A 287 4.17 -8.59 -26.30
N SER A 288 4.58 -9.31 -25.25
CA SER A 288 3.68 -10.21 -24.52
C SER A 288 2.76 -9.46 -23.56
N LEU A 289 3.25 -8.36 -22.96
CA LEU A 289 2.40 -7.46 -22.19
C LEU A 289 1.34 -6.81 -23.06
N ASP A 290 1.66 -6.45 -24.30
CA ASP A 290 0.69 -5.94 -25.26
C ASP A 290 -0.42 -6.98 -25.53
N LEU A 291 -0.07 -8.26 -25.69
CA LEU A 291 -1.06 -9.34 -25.82
C LEU A 291 -1.92 -9.52 -24.57
N LEU A 292 -1.32 -9.33 -23.39
CA LEU A 292 -2.01 -9.44 -22.10
C LEU A 292 -2.98 -8.27 -21.85
N PHE A 293 -2.64 -7.07 -22.31
CA PHE A 293 -3.41 -5.83 -22.12
C PHE A 293 -4.05 -5.30 -23.41
N THR A 294 -4.27 -6.17 -24.39
CA THR A 294 -5.05 -5.86 -25.60
C THR A 294 -6.19 -6.86 -25.78
N PRO A 295 -7.44 -6.38 -25.91
CA PRO A 295 -8.58 -7.24 -26.21
C PRO A 295 -8.35 -8.10 -27.44
N GLN A 296 -8.53 -9.42 -27.29
CA GLN A 296 -8.54 -10.36 -28.41
C GLN A 296 -9.96 -10.60 -28.92
N ASN A 297 -10.95 -10.35 -28.06
CA ASN A 297 -12.38 -10.33 -28.35
C ASN A 297 -13.09 -9.47 -27.28
N ASN A 298 -14.42 -9.40 -27.32
CA ASN A 298 -15.21 -8.59 -26.38
C ASN A 298 -15.18 -9.07 -24.91
N HIS A 299 -14.62 -10.25 -24.64
CA HIS A 299 -14.64 -10.89 -23.33
C HIS A 299 -13.26 -11.03 -22.69
N MET A 300 -12.20 -11.22 -23.49
CA MET A 300 -10.86 -11.51 -22.97
C MET A 300 -9.71 -10.93 -23.80
N SER A 301 -8.59 -10.68 -23.14
CA SER A 301 -7.25 -10.63 -23.73
C SER A 301 -6.56 -12.00 -23.61
N VAL A 302 -5.25 -12.09 -23.86
CA VAL A 302 -4.49 -13.34 -23.64
C VAL A 302 -4.29 -13.58 -22.14
N GLY A 303 -5.29 -14.18 -21.48
CA GLY A 303 -5.22 -14.65 -20.09
C GLY A 303 -6.10 -13.91 -19.08
N LEU A 304 -6.55 -12.69 -19.42
CA LEU A 304 -7.39 -11.85 -18.55
C LEU A 304 -8.77 -11.64 -19.18
N HIS A 305 -9.80 -11.59 -18.34
CA HIS A 305 -11.13 -11.16 -18.74
C HIS A 305 -11.21 -9.63 -18.81
N LEU A 306 -12.16 -9.17 -19.61
CA LEU A 306 -12.43 -7.76 -19.88
C LEU A 306 -13.77 -7.37 -19.29
N ARG A 307 -13.80 -6.21 -18.64
CA ARG A 307 -15.04 -5.53 -18.28
C ARG A 307 -14.86 -4.03 -18.36
N SER A 308 -15.96 -3.31 -18.55
CA SER A 308 -15.98 -1.85 -18.47
C SER A 308 -16.52 -1.42 -17.11
N HIS A 309 -15.84 -0.48 -16.45
CA HIS A 309 -16.27 0.14 -15.20
C HIS A 309 -15.96 1.62 -15.25
N GLN A 310 -16.97 2.47 -15.03
CA GLN A 310 -16.83 3.93 -15.11
C GLN A 310 -16.16 4.43 -16.41
N GLY A 311 -16.42 3.76 -17.54
CA GLY A 311 -15.82 4.10 -18.84
C GLY A 311 -14.37 3.64 -19.02
N MET A 312 -13.78 2.95 -18.04
CA MET A 312 -12.45 2.37 -18.11
C MET A 312 -12.49 0.88 -18.45
N GLN A 313 -11.61 0.46 -19.36
CA GLN A 313 -11.37 -0.95 -19.62
C GLN A 313 -10.57 -1.57 -18.47
N ILE A 314 -11.15 -2.58 -17.83
CA ILE A 314 -10.52 -3.37 -16.77
C ILE A 314 -10.07 -4.71 -17.32
N TYR A 315 -8.87 -5.13 -16.92
CA TYR A 315 -8.34 -6.47 -17.15
C TYR A 315 -8.30 -7.20 -15.81
N HIS A 316 -9.04 -8.31 -15.68
CA HIS A 316 -9.16 -9.00 -14.39
C HIS A 316 -9.24 -10.52 -14.55
N LYS A 317 -8.98 -11.23 -13.44
CA LYS A 317 -9.20 -12.68 -13.37
C LYS A 317 -9.77 -13.02 -12.01
N GLU A 318 -10.92 -13.68 -12.03
CA GLU A 318 -11.61 -14.17 -10.84
C GLU A 318 -11.30 -15.65 -10.62
N GLY A 319 -11.27 -16.04 -9.36
CA GLY A 319 -11.03 -17.40 -8.89
C GLY A 319 -11.96 -17.75 -7.74
N GLY A 320 -13.08 -18.40 -8.07
CA GLY A 320 -14.01 -18.97 -7.09
C GLY A 320 -13.93 -20.49 -7.04
N GLY A 321 -14.08 -21.05 -5.84
CA GLY A 321 -14.15 -22.48 -5.62
C GLY A 321 -14.64 -22.82 -4.22
N ALA A 322 -14.34 -24.03 -3.75
CA ALA A 322 -14.84 -24.54 -2.47
C ALA A 322 -14.34 -23.71 -1.27
N GLY A 323 -15.10 -22.67 -0.91
CA GLY A 323 -14.93 -21.89 0.31
C GLY A 323 -14.11 -20.60 0.16
N CYS A 324 -13.44 -20.39 -0.97
CA CYS A 324 -12.68 -19.16 -1.21
C CYS A 324 -13.11 -18.49 -2.50
N HIS A 325 -13.00 -17.17 -2.51
CA HIS A 325 -13.20 -16.34 -3.69
C HIS A 325 -12.07 -15.33 -3.78
N SER A 326 -11.45 -15.19 -4.95
CA SER A 326 -10.34 -14.27 -5.18
C SER A 326 -10.48 -13.55 -6.51
N THR A 327 -9.86 -12.38 -6.62
CA THR A 327 -9.75 -11.65 -7.88
C THR A 327 -8.42 -10.93 -7.95
N ILE A 328 -7.88 -10.82 -9.17
CA ILE A 328 -6.80 -9.91 -9.52
C ILE A 328 -7.31 -8.93 -10.57
N GLN A 329 -6.80 -7.70 -10.52
CA GLN A 329 -7.25 -6.64 -11.41
C GLN A 329 -6.09 -5.71 -11.79
N PHE A 330 -6.05 -5.31 -13.06
CA PHE A 330 -5.13 -4.32 -13.60
C PHE A 330 -5.90 -3.14 -14.20
N ARG A 331 -5.38 -1.95 -13.98
CA ARG A 331 -5.70 -0.68 -14.66
C ARG A 331 -4.39 -0.09 -15.21
N PRO A 332 -3.84 -0.64 -16.31
CA PRO A 332 -2.51 -0.28 -16.80
C PRO A 332 -2.36 1.21 -17.14
N SER A 333 -3.43 1.85 -17.62
CA SER A 333 -3.44 3.29 -17.94
C SER A 333 -3.22 4.21 -16.73
N HIS A 334 -3.36 3.69 -15.50
CA HIS A 334 -3.17 4.41 -14.25
C HIS A 334 -2.00 3.86 -13.42
N ASP A 335 -1.22 2.92 -13.97
CA ASP A 335 -0.19 2.18 -13.23
C ASP A 335 -0.73 1.58 -11.92
N LEU A 336 -1.91 0.94 -11.99
CA LEU A 336 -2.58 0.36 -10.82
C LEU A 336 -2.88 -1.12 -11.03
N ALA A 337 -2.71 -1.90 -9.96
CA ALA A 337 -3.19 -3.26 -9.86
C ALA A 337 -3.64 -3.58 -8.43
N GLY A 338 -4.38 -4.67 -8.26
CA GLY A 338 -4.77 -5.13 -6.94
C GLY A 338 -5.17 -6.60 -6.93
N CYS A 339 -5.19 -7.17 -5.73
CA CYS A 339 -5.72 -8.50 -5.47
C CYS A 339 -6.57 -8.53 -4.20
N VAL A 340 -7.67 -9.28 -4.23
CA VAL A 340 -8.52 -9.57 -3.07
C VAL A 340 -8.65 -11.08 -2.93
N ILE A 341 -8.56 -11.58 -1.70
CA ILE A 341 -8.81 -12.99 -1.35
C ILE A 341 -9.79 -13.02 -0.18
N SER A 342 -10.90 -13.73 -0.35
CA SER A 342 -11.94 -13.94 0.65
C SER A 342 -11.99 -15.41 1.06
N CYS A 343 -12.13 -15.65 2.37
CA CYS A 343 -12.44 -16.96 2.96
C CYS A 343 -13.93 -17.31 2.92
N ASP A 344 -14.75 -16.52 2.20
CA ASP A 344 -16.15 -16.79 1.91
C ASP A 344 -16.35 -16.84 0.39
N ALA A 345 -16.76 -18.01 -0.10
CA ALA A 345 -17.01 -18.24 -1.52
C ALA A 345 -18.11 -17.35 -2.12
N ALA A 346 -19.02 -16.82 -1.30
CA ALA A 346 -20.12 -15.97 -1.75
C ALA A 346 -19.79 -14.48 -1.72
N TYR A 347 -18.62 -14.09 -1.20
CA TYR A 347 -18.24 -12.69 -1.07
C TYR A 347 -17.97 -12.06 -2.45
N ASP A 348 -18.48 -10.85 -2.69
CA ASP A 348 -18.23 -10.12 -3.93
C ASP A 348 -16.87 -9.42 -3.87
N VAL A 349 -15.84 -10.14 -4.34
CA VAL A 349 -14.46 -9.64 -4.38
C VAL A 349 -14.25 -8.53 -5.41
N ASN A 350 -15.05 -8.50 -6.49
CA ASN A 350 -14.88 -7.49 -7.55
C ASN A 350 -15.44 -6.15 -7.11
N LEU A 351 -16.57 -6.12 -6.40
CA LEU A 351 -17.12 -4.89 -5.83
C LEU A 351 -16.13 -4.20 -4.88
N LEU A 352 -15.52 -4.97 -3.97
CA LEU A 352 -14.49 -4.43 -3.07
C LEU A 352 -13.25 -3.96 -3.86
N MET A 353 -12.82 -4.72 -4.87
CA MET A 353 -11.68 -4.36 -5.71
C MET A 353 -11.91 -3.05 -6.45
N ASP A 354 -13.11 -2.83 -7.01
CA ASP A 354 -13.43 -1.61 -7.73
C ASP A 354 -13.44 -0.38 -6.84
N GLU A 355 -14.10 -0.43 -5.69
CA GLU A 355 -14.14 0.73 -4.79
C GLU A 355 -12.74 1.14 -4.31
N LEU A 356 -11.88 0.17 -4.04
CA LEU A 356 -10.50 0.44 -3.63
C LEU A 356 -9.65 1.00 -4.79
N LEU A 357 -9.78 0.45 -6.00
CA LEU A 357 -9.04 0.97 -7.16
C LEU A 357 -9.59 2.31 -7.66
N ASP A 358 -10.88 2.58 -7.49
CA ASP A 358 -11.50 3.89 -7.75
C ASP A 358 -10.93 4.93 -6.79
N CYS A 359 -10.90 4.61 -5.49
CA CYS A 359 -10.24 5.44 -4.48
C CYS A 359 -8.76 5.71 -4.83
N ALA A 360 -8.02 4.68 -5.26
CA ALA A 360 -6.63 4.85 -5.69
C ALA A 360 -6.48 5.79 -6.91
N SER A 361 -7.39 5.66 -7.88
CA SER A 361 -7.41 6.49 -9.09
C SER A 361 -7.74 7.96 -8.76
N GLU A 362 -8.68 8.19 -7.85
CA GLU A 362 -9.00 9.54 -7.35
C GLU A 362 -7.82 10.18 -6.62
N ILE A 363 -7.15 9.45 -5.74
CA ILE A 363 -5.98 9.94 -5.01
C ILE A 363 -4.84 10.29 -5.98
N GLN A 364 -4.56 9.42 -6.97
CA GLN A 364 -3.57 9.72 -8.00
C GLN A 364 -3.93 10.97 -8.80
N LYS A 365 -5.21 11.15 -9.14
CA LYS A 365 -5.69 12.35 -9.85
C LYS A 365 -5.49 13.62 -9.01
N GLU A 366 -5.83 13.57 -7.72
CA GLU A 366 -5.60 14.69 -6.79
C GLU A 366 -4.11 15.02 -6.64
N HIS A 367 -3.26 14.00 -6.53
CA HIS A 367 -1.81 14.18 -6.43
C HIS A 367 -1.22 14.79 -7.72
N ASN A 368 -1.65 14.31 -8.89
CA ASN A 368 -1.19 14.84 -10.17
C ASN A 368 -1.66 16.29 -10.40
N ALA A 369 -2.83 16.68 -9.87
CA ALA A 369 -3.33 18.05 -9.94
C ALA A 369 -2.54 19.06 -9.07
N ILE A 370 -1.82 18.56 -8.06
CA ILE A 370 -1.06 19.36 -7.09
C ILE A 370 0.40 18.90 -7.14
N THR A 371 1.12 19.26 -8.21
CA THR A 371 2.54 18.90 -8.35
C THR A 371 3.40 20.00 -7.75
N PRO A 372 4.41 19.69 -6.90
CA PRO A 372 5.28 20.73 -6.35
C PRO A 372 6.24 21.28 -7.40
N GLU A 373 6.31 22.60 -7.50
CA GLU A 373 7.42 23.29 -8.14
C GLU A 373 8.63 23.28 -7.20
N ILE A 374 9.77 22.82 -7.71
CA ILE A 374 10.99 22.66 -6.92
C ILE A 374 11.98 23.76 -7.30
N GLU A 375 12.44 24.50 -6.30
CA GLU A 375 13.44 25.55 -6.48
C GLU A 375 14.55 25.47 -5.41
N THR A 376 15.76 25.89 -5.78
CA THR A 376 16.82 26.21 -4.81
C THR A 376 16.87 27.71 -4.55
N VAL A 377 16.53 28.13 -3.34
CA VAL A 377 16.61 29.53 -2.89
C VAL A 377 17.97 29.79 -2.23
N LEU A 378 18.60 30.90 -2.55
CA LEU A 378 19.86 31.32 -1.93
C LEU A 378 19.57 32.18 -0.70
N ALA A 379 20.01 31.73 0.48
CA ALA A 379 19.97 32.52 1.71
C ALA A 379 21.07 33.61 1.71
N ASN A 380 20.94 34.57 2.62
CA ASN A 380 21.87 35.72 2.73
C ASN A 380 23.34 35.33 2.92
N ASP A 381 23.61 34.20 3.58
CA ASP A 381 24.97 33.69 3.83
C ASP A 381 25.49 32.77 2.71
N GLY A 382 24.75 32.66 1.59
CA GLY A 382 25.07 31.77 0.48
C GLY A 382 24.60 30.32 0.66
N THR A 383 23.93 30.00 1.77
CA THR A 383 23.30 28.69 1.98
C THR A 383 22.23 28.45 0.92
N LYS A 384 22.23 27.26 0.33
CA LYS A 384 21.24 26.84 -0.68
C LYS A 384 20.12 26.10 0.02
N LEU A 385 18.91 26.64 -0.04
CA LEU A 385 17.70 26.07 0.55
C LEU A 385 16.87 25.38 -0.52
N HIS A 386 16.56 24.11 -0.30
CA HIS A 386 15.68 23.34 -1.18
C HIS A 386 14.22 23.59 -0.79
N THR A 387 13.45 24.17 -1.69
CA THR A 387 12.04 24.54 -1.48
C THR A 387 11.12 23.80 -2.46
N LYS A 388 9.91 23.49 -2.00
CA LYS A 388 8.83 22.86 -2.77
C LYS A 388 7.58 23.70 -2.58
N VAL A 389 7.04 24.26 -3.67
CA VAL A 389 5.78 25.00 -3.65
C VAL A 389 4.70 24.17 -4.30
N TYR A 390 3.68 23.83 -3.52
CA TYR A 390 2.50 23.12 -3.99
C TYR A 390 1.45 24.16 -4.38
N THR A 391 0.95 24.09 -5.60
CA THR A 391 -0.11 24.96 -6.12
C THR A 391 -1.26 24.12 -6.67
N ASN A 392 -2.47 24.67 -6.61
CA ASN A 392 -3.62 24.06 -7.26
C ASN A 392 -3.75 24.57 -8.70
N ASN A 393 -3.48 23.71 -9.68
CA ASN A 393 -3.52 24.11 -11.08
C ASN A 393 -4.90 23.92 -11.74
N THR A 394 -5.92 23.52 -10.97
CA THR A 394 -7.18 22.99 -11.56
C THR A 394 -8.48 23.49 -10.94
N LYS A 395 -8.47 24.30 -9.88
CA LYS A 395 -9.71 24.81 -9.26
C LYS A 395 -9.94 26.29 -9.55
N ASP A 396 -11.15 26.60 -9.98
CA ASP A 396 -11.64 27.98 -10.16
C ASP A 396 -12.21 28.59 -8.86
N ALA A 397 -12.37 27.80 -7.79
CA ALA A 397 -12.96 28.25 -6.53
C ALA A 397 -11.94 29.01 -5.68
N LYS A 398 -12.31 30.22 -5.22
CA LYS A 398 -11.47 31.03 -4.32
C LYS A 398 -11.17 30.24 -3.02
N PRO A 399 -9.91 30.17 -2.56
CA PRO A 399 -9.55 29.51 -1.30
C PRO A 399 -10.14 30.24 -0.08
N LEU A 400 -10.18 29.55 1.06
CA LEU A 400 -10.56 30.16 2.34
C LEU A 400 -9.62 31.33 2.71
N LEU A 401 -8.32 31.18 2.44
CA LEU A 401 -7.30 32.14 2.81
C LEU A 401 -6.62 32.74 1.58
N GLU A 402 -6.34 34.04 1.65
CA GLU A 402 -5.69 34.80 0.59
C GLU A 402 -4.16 34.61 0.57
N TYR A 403 -3.53 34.59 1.75
CA TYR A 403 -2.08 34.47 1.85
C TYR A 403 -1.62 33.00 1.79
N PRO A 404 -0.41 32.72 1.26
CA PRO A 404 0.13 31.37 1.20
C PRO A 404 0.60 30.88 2.58
N PHE A 405 0.74 29.56 2.71
CA PHE A 405 1.36 28.95 3.89
C PHE A 405 2.86 28.71 3.70
N VAL A 406 3.64 28.95 4.75
CA VAL A 406 4.99 28.40 4.92
C VAL A 406 4.96 27.34 6.01
N LEU A 407 5.21 26.09 5.64
CA LEU A 407 5.27 24.96 6.56
C LEU A 407 6.71 24.75 7.05
N ILE A 408 6.87 24.68 8.36
CA ILE A 408 8.16 24.50 9.03
C ILE A 408 8.14 23.13 9.74
N HIS A 409 8.92 22.19 9.20
CA HIS A 409 8.97 20.83 9.70
C HIS A 409 9.68 20.70 11.07
N GLY A 410 9.34 19.63 11.78
CA GLY A 410 9.96 19.26 13.06
C GLY A 410 11.22 18.42 12.91
N GLY A 411 11.80 18.02 14.04
CA GLY A 411 13.06 17.27 14.10
C GLY A 411 14.25 18.14 13.69
N PRO A 412 14.96 18.82 14.61
CA PRO A 412 16.12 19.61 14.24
C PRO A 412 17.14 18.66 13.59
N GLY A 413 17.46 18.85 12.30
CA GLY A 413 18.35 17.94 11.57
C GLY A 413 17.68 16.86 10.69
N VAL A 414 16.35 16.88 10.57
CA VAL A 414 15.55 15.96 9.74
C VAL A 414 15.05 16.70 8.48
N PRO A 415 14.98 16.09 7.28
CA PRO A 415 14.40 16.73 6.09
C PRO A 415 12.89 17.01 6.22
N ASP A 416 12.35 17.80 5.29
CA ASP A 416 10.91 18.03 5.20
C ASP A 416 10.12 16.74 4.96
N TYR A 417 9.00 16.61 5.68
CA TYR A 417 8.03 15.52 5.56
C TYR A 417 6.58 16.03 5.50
N LEU A 418 6.36 17.33 5.30
CA LEU A 418 5.03 17.95 5.38
C LEU A 418 4.28 17.99 4.04
N ALA A 419 4.72 17.22 3.04
CA ALA A 419 4.07 17.15 1.72
C ALA A 419 2.58 16.78 1.84
N ASP A 420 2.24 15.73 2.60
CA ASP A 420 0.85 15.29 2.79
C ASP A 420 -0.03 16.37 3.44
N LEU A 421 0.56 17.17 4.35
CA LEU A 421 -0.13 18.32 4.95
C LEU A 421 -0.35 19.42 3.91
N ALA A 422 0.64 19.73 3.07
CA ALA A 422 0.49 20.70 1.98
C ALA A 422 -0.63 20.29 1.01
N HIS A 423 -0.64 19.02 0.58
CA HIS A 423 -1.71 18.46 -0.24
C HIS A 423 -3.08 18.54 0.45
N LEU A 424 -3.16 18.24 1.75
CA LEU A 424 -4.40 18.32 2.51
C LEU A 424 -4.98 19.75 2.55
N LEU A 425 -4.12 20.75 2.78
CA LEU A 425 -4.55 22.17 2.84
C LEU A 425 -5.10 22.64 1.48
N ILE A 426 -4.42 22.27 0.38
CA ILE A 426 -4.83 22.64 -0.97
C ILE A 426 -6.08 21.88 -1.43
N SER A 427 -6.11 20.55 -1.23
CA SER A 427 -7.25 19.72 -1.65
C SER A 427 -8.54 20.11 -0.92
N LYS A 428 -8.44 20.57 0.33
CA LYS A 428 -9.56 21.09 1.13
C LYS A 428 -9.82 22.58 0.96
N ASN A 429 -9.21 23.22 -0.04
CA ASN A 429 -9.46 24.61 -0.40
C ASN A 429 -9.20 25.61 0.74
N ILE A 430 -8.27 25.27 1.64
CA ILE A 430 -7.85 26.16 2.72
C ILE A 430 -6.99 27.29 2.14
N VAL A 431 -6.08 26.96 1.20
CA VAL A 431 -5.16 27.89 0.55
C VAL A 431 -4.82 27.39 -0.86
N ASP A 432 -4.38 28.29 -1.75
CA ASP A 432 -3.95 27.94 -3.11
C ASP A 432 -2.48 27.57 -3.22
N SER A 433 -1.66 28.01 -2.27
CA SER A 433 -0.20 27.86 -2.31
C SER A 433 0.35 27.50 -0.93
N VAL A 434 1.16 26.44 -0.90
CA VAL A 434 1.84 25.98 0.30
C VAL A 434 3.31 25.74 -0.02
N LEU A 435 4.21 26.34 0.77
CA LEU A 435 5.63 26.10 0.68
C LEU A 435 6.10 25.15 1.78
N CYS A 436 6.82 24.12 1.39
CA CYS A 436 7.65 23.31 2.26
C CYS A 436 9.12 23.50 1.88
N PHE A 437 10.04 23.32 2.83
CA PHE A 437 11.47 23.42 2.54
C PHE A 437 12.29 22.57 3.50
N ASP A 438 13.45 22.09 3.03
CA ASP A 438 14.46 21.51 3.90
C ASP A 438 15.17 22.63 4.66
N GLN A 439 15.16 22.59 5.99
CA GLN A 439 15.96 23.52 6.80
C GLN A 439 17.45 23.45 6.44
N ARG A 440 18.21 24.52 6.77
CA ARG A 440 19.64 24.59 6.45
C ARG A 440 20.43 23.37 6.95
N GLY A 441 21.22 22.77 6.06
CA GLY A 441 22.11 21.64 6.38
C GLY A 441 21.44 20.26 6.48
N VAL A 442 20.18 20.12 6.06
CA VAL A 442 19.46 18.84 5.98
C VAL A 442 18.93 18.56 4.58
N GLY A 443 18.55 17.31 4.30
CA GLY A 443 17.85 16.94 3.06
C GLY A 443 18.65 17.29 1.81
N LEU A 444 18.09 18.14 0.96
CA LEU A 444 18.72 18.70 -0.24
C LEU A 444 19.23 20.14 -0.04
N SER A 445 18.95 20.77 1.11
CA SER A 445 19.55 22.06 1.49
C SER A 445 21.03 21.90 1.84
N ARG A 446 21.88 22.81 1.36
CA ARG A 446 23.35 22.76 1.52
C ARG A 446 23.85 24.06 2.11
N LEU A 447 24.55 23.96 3.24
CA LEU A 447 25.26 25.09 3.83
C LEU A 447 26.29 25.64 2.83
N ALA A 448 26.49 26.97 2.87
CA ALA A 448 27.62 27.58 2.20
C ALA A 448 28.96 26.99 2.72
N PRO A 449 30.07 27.08 1.97
CA PRO A 449 31.40 26.76 2.50
C PRO A 449 31.69 27.57 3.77
N GLY A 450 31.94 26.89 4.89
CA GLY A 450 32.10 27.53 6.21
C GLY A 450 30.80 28.05 6.84
N GLY A 451 29.64 27.72 6.26
CA GLY A 451 28.33 28.15 6.71
C GLY A 451 27.97 27.68 8.12
N GLN A 452 27.24 28.51 8.84
CA GLN A 452 26.85 28.27 10.23
C GLN A 452 25.37 27.91 10.33
N ILE A 453 25.01 27.29 11.46
CA ILE A 453 23.62 27.14 11.88
C ILE A 453 23.45 27.98 13.15
N THR A 454 22.68 29.06 13.05
CA THR A 454 22.24 29.90 14.17
C THR A 454 20.73 30.10 14.07
N ILE A 455 20.07 30.44 15.16
CA ILE A 455 18.61 30.66 15.16
C ILE A 455 18.26 31.90 14.34
N ASP A 456 19.08 32.95 14.40
CA ASP A 456 18.94 34.13 13.54
C ASP A 456 18.94 33.77 12.06
N LEU A 457 19.92 32.97 11.63
CA LEU A 457 20.03 32.58 10.23
C LEU A 457 18.90 31.65 9.79
N MET A 458 18.40 30.77 10.66
CA MET A 458 17.23 29.94 10.37
C MET A 458 15.93 30.75 10.24
N VAL A 459 15.79 31.84 11.01
CA VAL A 459 14.68 32.79 10.85
C VAL A 459 14.84 33.58 9.56
N ASP A 460 16.06 34.00 9.23
CA ASP A 460 16.35 34.72 7.98
C ASP A 460 16.14 33.84 6.74
N ASP A 461 16.31 32.52 6.83
CA ASP A 461 15.97 31.58 5.74
C ASP A 461 14.50 31.70 5.34
N ILE A 462 13.61 31.73 6.33
CA ILE A 462 12.16 31.85 6.11
C ILE A 462 11.85 33.20 5.44
N GLU A 463 12.53 34.27 5.88
CA GLU A 463 12.37 35.59 5.29
C GLU A 463 12.93 35.68 3.85
N CYS A 464 14.07 35.02 3.57
CA CYS A 464 14.64 34.94 2.22
C CYS A 464 13.69 34.20 1.28
N ILE A 465 13.14 33.07 1.74
CA ILE A 465 12.14 32.31 1.00
C ILE A 465 10.92 33.17 0.72
N ARG A 466 10.31 33.79 1.73
CA ARG A 466 9.13 34.66 1.55
C ARG A 466 9.38 35.75 0.51
N LYS A 467 10.52 36.44 0.60
CA LYS A 467 10.92 37.49 -0.36
C LYS A 467 11.15 36.94 -1.76
N ARG A 468 11.77 35.76 -1.90
CA ARG A 468 12.04 35.12 -3.19
C ARG A 468 10.75 34.85 -3.98
N TYR A 469 9.68 34.49 -3.29
CA TYR A 469 8.36 34.27 -3.89
C TYR A 469 7.48 35.53 -3.95
N GLY A 470 7.99 36.68 -3.50
CA GLY A 470 7.26 37.95 -3.57
C GLY A 470 6.04 38.03 -2.65
N TRP A 471 5.98 37.20 -1.61
CA TRP A 471 4.80 37.10 -0.74
C TRP A 471 4.81 38.20 0.32
N GLU A 472 3.84 39.11 0.29
CA GLU A 472 3.74 40.22 1.23
C GLU A 472 3.58 39.75 2.68
N LYS A 473 2.65 38.83 2.91
CA LYS A 473 2.41 38.13 4.17
C LYS A 473 2.26 36.63 3.93
N VAL A 474 2.50 35.85 4.98
CA VAL A 474 2.33 34.39 4.96
C VAL A 474 1.62 33.90 6.22
N HIS A 475 0.85 32.83 6.10
CA HIS A 475 0.47 32.01 7.25
C HIS A 475 1.65 31.09 7.59
N VAL A 476 2.06 31.07 8.85
CA VAL A 476 3.19 30.25 9.29
C VAL A 476 2.67 29.06 10.07
N LEU A 477 3.01 27.85 9.62
CA LEU A 477 2.64 26.63 10.33
C LEU A 477 3.90 25.88 10.76
N GLY A 478 4.09 25.74 12.07
CA GLY A 478 5.21 25.00 12.63
C GLY A 478 4.76 23.69 13.26
N HIS A 479 5.39 22.57 12.88
CA HIS A 479 5.18 21.28 13.51
C HIS A 479 6.33 20.92 14.45
N SER A 480 6.05 20.49 15.68
CA SER A 480 7.07 20.01 16.62
C SER A 480 8.18 21.05 16.84
N TRP A 481 9.46 20.73 16.59
CA TRP A 481 10.56 21.71 16.58
C TRP A 481 10.29 22.90 15.65
N GLY A 482 9.66 22.68 14.51
CA GLY A 482 9.27 23.77 13.61
C GLY A 482 8.30 24.76 14.25
N GLY A 483 7.54 24.35 15.28
CA GLY A 483 6.72 25.25 16.11
C GLY A 483 7.53 26.18 17.01
N VAL A 484 8.77 25.83 17.38
CA VAL A 484 9.71 26.75 18.04
C VAL A 484 10.20 27.77 17.02
N LEU A 485 10.64 27.33 15.85
CA LEU A 485 11.16 28.22 14.82
C LEU A 485 10.07 29.16 14.25
N ALA A 486 8.84 28.67 14.08
CA ALA A 486 7.68 29.46 13.68
C ALA A 486 7.38 30.61 14.66
N ARG A 487 7.42 30.30 15.96
CA ARG A 487 7.27 31.27 17.05
C ARG A 487 8.38 32.33 17.04
N LEU A 488 9.62 31.92 16.82
CA LEU A 488 10.76 32.83 16.71
C LEU A 488 10.68 33.74 15.47
N TYR A 489 10.19 33.21 14.35
CA TYR A 489 9.92 34.00 13.16
C TYR A 489 8.81 35.04 13.42
N ALA A 490 7.69 34.61 14.02
CA ALA A 490 6.59 35.51 14.39
C ALA A 490 7.03 36.62 15.38
N GLN A 491 7.89 36.30 16.33
CA GLN A 491 8.48 37.29 17.25
C GLN A 491 9.36 38.32 16.51
N LYS A 492 10.20 37.88 15.57
CA LYS A 492 11.18 38.76 14.91
C LYS A 492 10.62 39.51 13.70
N LYS A 493 9.58 38.97 13.06
CA LYS A 493 9.02 39.44 11.79
C LYS A 493 7.48 39.54 11.84
N PRO A 494 6.88 40.15 12.88
CA PRO A 494 5.43 40.09 13.11
C PRO A 494 4.60 40.65 11.96
N ASN A 495 5.09 41.71 11.31
CA ASN A 495 4.38 42.37 10.20
C ASN A 495 4.18 41.51 8.95
N TYR A 496 4.95 40.41 8.81
CA TYR A 496 4.88 39.51 7.65
C TYR A 496 4.13 38.21 7.95
N VAL A 497 3.56 38.07 9.15
CA VAL A 497 2.83 36.88 9.59
C VAL A 497 1.33 37.19 9.65
N ALA A 498 0.55 36.58 8.74
CA ALA A 498 -0.90 36.72 8.71
C ALA A 498 -1.58 35.92 9.83
N SER A 499 -1.07 34.72 10.13
CA SER A 499 -1.45 33.92 11.29
C SER A 499 -0.35 32.92 11.65
N LEU A 500 -0.43 32.37 12.86
CA LEU A 500 0.49 31.35 13.37
C LEU A 500 -0.26 30.09 13.79
N VAL A 501 0.01 28.98 13.10
CA VAL A 501 -0.54 27.65 13.43
C VAL A 501 0.57 26.79 14.01
N LEU A 502 0.38 26.27 15.22
CA LEU A 502 1.33 25.39 15.89
C LEU A 502 0.75 23.99 15.98
N LEU A 503 1.24 23.05 15.17
CA LEU A 503 0.83 21.65 15.23
C LEU A 503 1.77 20.88 16.13
N SER A 504 1.25 20.37 17.24
CA SER A 504 2.01 19.64 18.25
C SER A 504 3.40 20.27 18.49
N PRO A 505 3.48 21.58 18.77
CA PRO A 505 4.77 22.27 18.89
C PRO A 505 5.58 21.72 20.06
N SER A 506 6.92 21.76 19.96
CA SER A 506 7.75 21.56 21.14
C SER A 506 7.38 22.63 22.18
N ALA A 507 6.84 22.16 23.31
CA ALA A 507 6.24 22.96 24.37
C ALA A 507 7.26 23.70 25.26
N VAL A 508 8.24 24.35 24.62
CA VAL A 508 9.29 25.13 25.30
C VAL A 508 9.11 26.63 24.99
N SER A 509 9.23 27.51 25.97
CA SER A 509 9.27 28.98 25.77
C SER A 509 10.71 29.50 25.69
N GLN A 510 11.66 28.79 26.29
CA GLN A 510 13.08 29.13 26.35
C GLN A 510 13.95 27.86 26.38
N ALA A 511 15.26 27.99 26.14
CA ALA A 511 16.11 26.82 25.93
C ALA A 511 16.38 25.99 27.18
N SER A 512 16.30 26.57 28.38
CA SER A 512 16.48 25.85 29.65
C SER A 512 15.45 24.73 29.87
N GLU A 513 14.31 24.79 29.18
CA GLU A 513 13.23 23.79 29.26
C GLU A 513 13.46 22.58 28.36
N TRP A 514 14.39 22.68 27.40
CA TRP A 514 14.66 21.65 26.40
C TRP A 514 15.00 20.28 27.00
N PRO A 515 15.88 20.15 28.01
CA PRO A 515 16.21 18.86 28.60
C PRO A 515 15.01 18.17 29.25
N ARG A 516 14.09 18.95 29.85
CA ARG A 516 12.85 18.41 30.43
C ARG A 516 11.92 17.86 29.35
N MET A 517 11.78 18.57 28.24
CA MET A 517 10.99 18.12 27.09
C MET A 517 11.56 16.83 26.49
N GLU A 518 12.88 16.77 26.26
CA GLU A 518 13.54 15.55 25.75
C GLU A 518 13.31 14.35 26.66
N LEU A 519 13.39 14.55 27.98
CA LEU A 519 13.16 13.49 28.96
C LEU A 519 11.73 12.93 28.87
N GLU A 520 10.72 13.76 28.66
CA GLU A 520 9.33 13.29 28.50
C GLU A 520 9.15 12.50 27.20
N VAL A 521 9.77 12.93 26.09
CA VAL A 521 9.76 12.16 24.84
C VAL A 521 10.47 10.81 25.01
N VAL A 522 11.60 10.76 25.73
CA VAL A 522 12.31 9.51 26.03
C VAL A 522 11.43 8.57 26.86
N LYS A 523 10.81 9.06 27.93
CA LYS A 523 9.88 8.28 28.76
C LYS A 523 8.68 7.78 27.96
N TYR A 524 8.15 8.60 27.05
CA TYR A 524 7.06 8.20 26.16
C TYR A 524 7.48 7.02 25.28
N ASN A 525 8.62 7.13 24.60
CA ASN A 525 9.14 6.06 23.75
C ASN A 525 9.48 4.79 24.54
N GLN A 526 9.97 4.92 25.76
CA GLN A 526 10.18 3.77 26.67
C GLN A 526 8.86 3.04 26.97
N ARG A 527 7.81 3.79 27.33
CA ARG A 527 6.48 3.22 27.63
C ARG A 527 5.85 2.53 26.40
N LYS A 528 5.99 3.12 25.21
CA LYS A 528 5.41 2.59 23.97
C LYS A 528 6.22 1.43 23.35
N GLY A 529 7.55 1.47 23.42
CA GLY A 529 8.44 0.51 22.75
C GLY A 529 8.88 -0.69 23.58
N GLY A 530 8.68 -0.68 24.91
CA GLY A 530 9.13 -1.73 25.81
C GLY A 530 10.66 -1.75 26.04
N PHE A 531 11.11 -2.64 26.92
CA PHE A 531 12.51 -2.68 27.40
C PHE A 531 13.54 -2.85 26.29
N MET A 532 13.33 -3.78 25.35
CA MET A 532 14.28 -4.05 24.27
C MET A 532 14.42 -2.88 23.29
N SER A 533 13.31 -2.19 22.97
CA SER A 533 13.35 -0.99 22.13
C SER A 533 14.10 0.15 22.83
N PHE A 534 13.87 0.32 24.13
CA PHE A 534 14.57 1.31 24.94
C PHE A 534 16.07 1.03 25.04
N ALA A 535 16.48 -0.21 25.29
CA ALA A 535 17.89 -0.61 25.31
C ALA A 535 18.58 -0.32 23.97
N ALA A 536 17.93 -0.63 22.85
CA ALA A 536 18.44 -0.31 21.52
C ALA A 536 18.59 1.20 21.29
N LEU A 537 17.60 2.01 21.71
CA LEU A 537 17.69 3.46 21.64
C LEU A 537 18.85 4.01 22.49
N GLY A 538 19.11 3.42 23.66
CA GLY A 538 20.26 3.76 24.50
C GLY A 538 21.59 3.53 23.78
N VAL A 539 21.79 2.35 23.17
CA VAL A 539 23.00 2.04 22.39
C VAL A 539 23.16 3.00 21.20
N LEU A 540 22.09 3.22 20.44
CA LEU A 540 22.13 4.14 19.29
C LEU A 540 22.44 5.58 19.71
N SER A 541 21.96 6.02 20.87
CA SER A 541 22.23 7.35 21.41
C SER A 541 23.70 7.55 21.78
N LEU A 542 24.43 6.47 22.12
CA LEU A 542 25.89 6.54 22.29
C LEU A 542 26.60 6.68 20.93
N LEU A 543 26.14 5.92 19.93
CA LEU A 543 26.72 5.90 18.59
C LEU A 543 26.52 7.22 17.82
N ILE A 544 25.53 8.05 18.19
CA ILE A 544 25.28 9.34 17.53
C ILE A 544 26.44 10.33 17.66
N ASN A 545 27.32 10.14 18.66
CA ASN A 545 28.48 11.00 18.91
C ASN A 545 29.76 10.53 18.19
N ILE A 546 29.72 9.40 17.46
CA ILE A 546 30.90 8.82 16.81
C ILE A 546 30.99 9.30 15.36
N PRO A 547 32.08 10.00 14.95
CA PRO A 547 32.30 10.40 13.57
C PRO A 547 32.22 9.21 12.60
N GLY A 548 31.58 9.39 11.45
CA GLY A 548 31.39 8.33 10.44
C GLY A 548 30.19 7.41 10.68
N ILE A 549 29.75 7.23 11.93
CA ILE A 549 28.58 6.39 12.30
C ILE A 549 27.38 7.23 12.73
N SER A 550 27.58 8.48 13.13
CA SER A 550 26.58 9.37 13.71
C SER A 550 25.27 9.47 12.90
N ASN A 551 25.36 9.64 11.58
CA ASN A 551 24.19 9.73 10.70
C ASN A 551 23.43 8.39 10.62
N ILE A 552 24.14 7.26 10.63
CA ILE A 552 23.53 5.92 10.63
C ILE A 552 22.76 5.72 11.94
N ALA A 553 23.37 6.07 13.07
CA ALA A 553 22.73 6.00 14.37
C ALA A 553 21.47 6.90 14.43
N ALA A 554 21.57 8.15 13.96
CA ALA A 554 20.43 9.07 13.90
C ALA A 554 19.27 8.52 13.05
N ARG A 555 19.58 7.93 11.89
CA ARG A 555 18.58 7.26 11.03
C ARG A 555 17.90 6.11 11.76
N MET A 556 18.67 5.25 12.43
CA MET A 556 18.14 4.09 13.15
C MET A 556 17.27 4.48 14.35
N ILE A 557 17.59 5.59 15.02
CA ILE A 557 16.75 6.18 16.08
C ILE A 557 15.44 6.68 15.47
N PHE A 558 15.52 7.48 14.41
CA PHE A 558 14.34 8.09 13.80
C PHE A 558 13.38 7.03 13.24
N THR A 559 13.89 6.03 12.52
CA THR A 559 13.08 4.90 12.02
C THR A 559 12.34 4.15 13.13
N ARG A 560 12.90 4.09 14.33
CA ARG A 560 12.24 3.45 15.49
C ARG A 560 11.21 4.37 16.14
N CYS A 561 11.58 5.62 16.41
CA CYS A 561 10.73 6.56 17.14
C CYS A 561 9.56 7.07 16.32
N ILE A 562 9.70 7.22 14.99
CA ILE A 562 8.64 7.80 14.14
C ILE A 562 7.34 6.99 14.21
N LYS A 563 7.41 5.66 14.45
CA LYS A 563 6.22 4.82 14.60
C LYS A 563 5.37 5.25 15.80
N ASN A 564 5.99 5.78 16.84
CA ASN A 564 5.31 6.24 18.04
C ASN A 564 4.67 7.63 17.87
N TYR A 565 4.82 8.27 16.70
CA TYR A 565 4.25 9.59 16.42
C TYR A 565 2.85 9.49 15.78
N TYR A 566 2.39 8.27 15.52
CA TYR A 566 1.06 7.94 15.01
C TYR A 566 0.21 7.39 16.16
N PHE A 567 -1.08 7.68 16.12
CA PHE A 567 -2.03 7.17 17.11
C PHE A 567 -2.03 5.63 17.15
N ASP A 568 -2.02 4.99 15.97
CA ASP A 568 -1.79 3.56 15.79
C ASP A 568 -0.41 3.30 15.14
N PRO A 569 0.60 2.84 15.90
CA PRO A 569 1.94 2.55 15.37
C PRO A 569 1.99 1.50 14.26
N SER A 570 0.98 0.63 14.13
CA SER A 570 0.90 -0.36 13.04
C SER A 570 0.56 0.29 11.69
N THR A 571 0.05 1.52 11.72
CA THR A 571 -0.26 2.31 10.52
C THR A 571 0.89 3.18 10.03
N ALA A 572 1.95 3.32 10.84
CA ALA A 572 3.08 4.15 10.51
C ALA A 572 3.83 3.62 9.26
N PRO A 573 3.96 4.43 8.18
CA PRO A 573 4.74 4.03 7.03
C PRO A 573 6.22 3.88 7.39
N ASN A 574 6.90 2.97 6.69
CA ASN A 574 8.35 2.92 6.77
C ASN A 574 8.92 4.17 6.06
N PRO A 575 9.85 4.91 6.69
CA PRO A 575 10.46 6.07 6.06
C PRO A 575 11.17 5.71 4.75
N SER A 576 11.07 6.56 3.73
CA SER A 576 11.77 6.35 2.46
C SER A 576 13.29 6.43 2.64
N GLN A 577 14.03 5.75 1.77
CA GLN A 577 15.50 5.79 1.83
C GLN A 577 16.05 7.19 1.58
N ASP A 578 15.43 7.99 0.72
CA ASP A 578 15.86 9.35 0.43
C ASP A 578 15.63 10.28 1.62
N PHE A 579 14.48 10.14 2.30
CA PHE A 579 14.22 10.84 3.55
C PHE A 579 15.27 10.49 4.61
N LEU A 580 15.56 9.20 4.82
CA LEU A 580 16.58 8.76 5.78
C LEU A 580 17.98 9.27 5.42
N ARG A 581 18.34 9.27 4.13
CA ARG A 581 19.62 9.78 3.65
C ARG A 581 19.81 11.26 3.97
N GLY A 582 18.74 12.04 3.94
CA GLY A 582 18.75 13.47 4.23
C GLY A 582 18.89 13.84 5.72
N ILE A 583 18.76 12.88 6.65
CA ILE A 583 18.96 13.13 8.09
C ILE A 583 20.44 13.45 8.37
N SER A 584 20.68 14.53 9.11
CA SER A 584 22.01 15.05 9.43
C SER A 584 22.20 15.20 10.93
N SER A 585 22.99 14.32 11.56
CA SER A 585 23.33 14.41 12.99
C SER A 585 24.09 15.69 13.31
N ASN A 586 24.89 16.19 12.37
CA ASN A 586 25.60 17.46 12.53
C ASN A 586 24.61 18.63 12.62
N ALA A 587 23.59 18.65 11.76
CA ALA A 587 22.54 19.66 11.84
C ALA A 587 21.71 19.54 13.13
N VAL A 588 21.43 18.32 13.63
CA VAL A 588 20.81 18.11 14.96
C VAL A 588 21.63 18.82 16.04
N PHE A 589 22.94 18.53 16.11
CA PHE A 589 23.84 19.04 17.14
C PHE A 589 23.98 20.56 17.07
N LEU A 590 24.28 21.09 15.89
CA LEU A 590 24.49 22.53 15.70
C LEU A 590 23.23 23.35 15.96
N THR A 591 22.06 22.86 15.51
CA THR A 591 20.77 23.52 15.77
C THR A 591 20.48 23.57 17.28
N LYS A 592 20.67 22.44 17.97
CA LYS A 592 20.49 22.38 19.43
C LYS A 592 21.47 23.32 20.15
N ALA A 593 22.74 23.32 19.77
CA ALA A 593 23.75 24.19 20.35
C ALA A 593 23.42 25.68 20.15
N ALA A 594 22.96 26.06 18.95
CA ALA A 594 22.51 27.42 18.65
C ALA A 594 21.30 27.80 19.52
N PHE A 595 20.28 26.94 19.59
CA PHE A 595 19.10 27.17 20.42
C PHE A 595 19.47 27.40 21.90
N MET A 596 20.29 26.52 22.48
CA MET A 596 20.76 26.62 23.86
C MET A 596 21.56 27.89 24.14
N ARG A 597 22.33 28.37 23.15
CA ARG A 597 23.16 29.56 23.28
C ARG A 597 22.34 30.85 23.15
N GLU A 598 21.39 30.89 22.22
CA GLU A 598 20.76 32.12 21.75
C GLU A 598 19.41 32.40 22.43
N ILE A 599 18.64 31.37 22.82
CA ILE A 599 17.27 31.53 23.37
C ILE A 599 17.27 31.35 24.89
N LYS A 600 17.81 32.33 25.60
CA LYS A 600 17.96 32.31 27.07
C LYS A 600 16.74 32.85 27.84
N GLU A 601 15.88 33.60 27.15
CA GLU A 601 14.66 34.18 27.70
C GLU A 601 13.44 33.62 26.97
N ASP A 602 12.27 33.77 27.59
CA ASP A 602 11.00 33.43 26.98
C ASP A 602 10.76 34.20 25.67
N MET A 603 10.20 33.49 24.69
CA MET A 603 9.75 34.09 23.44
C MET A 603 8.66 35.15 23.68
N LYS A 604 8.86 36.36 23.16
CA LYS A 604 7.98 37.53 23.32
C LYS A 604 7.21 37.81 22.04
N ILE A 605 6.15 37.04 21.80
CA ILE A 605 5.32 37.17 20.59
C ILE A 605 4.20 38.19 20.82
N GLU A 606 3.94 39.04 19.83
CA GLU A 606 2.82 39.98 19.84
C GLU A 606 1.47 39.28 19.55
N TRP A 607 1.01 38.44 20.47
CA TRP A 607 -0.20 37.62 20.29
C TRP A 607 -1.48 38.41 19.98
N LYS A 608 -1.53 39.70 20.32
CA LYS A 608 -2.68 40.58 20.03
C LYS A 608 -2.80 40.93 18.55
N THR A 609 -1.69 40.91 17.80
CA THR A 609 -1.65 41.31 16.39
C THR A 609 -1.56 40.11 15.45
N ILE A 610 -1.14 38.94 15.95
CA ILE A 610 -1.02 37.71 15.17
C ILE A 610 -2.04 36.67 15.64
N PRO A 611 -3.14 36.45 14.90
CA PRO A 611 -4.05 35.34 15.15
C PRO A 611 -3.29 34.03 15.25
N SER A 612 -3.46 33.32 16.36
CA SER A 612 -2.65 32.14 16.66
C SER A 612 -3.49 30.99 17.20
N VAL A 613 -3.19 29.77 16.75
CA VAL A 613 -3.79 28.53 17.27
C VAL A 613 -2.73 27.45 17.47
N ALA A 614 -2.82 26.72 18.58
CA ALA A 614 -2.04 25.52 18.84
C ALA A 614 -2.95 24.30 18.86
N ILE A 615 -2.59 23.28 18.07
CA ILE A 615 -3.40 22.06 17.91
C ILE A 615 -2.54 20.88 18.35
N PHE A 616 -3.00 20.11 19.33
CA PHE A 616 -2.33 18.92 19.83
C PHE A 616 -3.17 17.67 19.61
N GLY A 617 -2.52 16.52 19.45
CA GLY A 617 -3.18 15.23 19.66
C GLY A 617 -3.32 14.92 21.16
N GLU A 618 -4.43 14.31 21.54
CA GLU A 618 -4.65 13.82 22.91
C GLU A 618 -3.54 12.85 23.38
N ASN A 619 -2.96 12.07 22.45
CA ASN A 619 -1.91 11.08 22.71
C ASN A 619 -0.54 11.49 22.17
N ASP A 620 -0.25 12.79 22.15
CA ASP A 620 1.02 13.34 21.71
C ASP A 620 2.21 12.84 22.54
N ILE A 621 3.39 12.85 21.93
CA ILE A 621 4.66 12.43 22.53
C ILE A 621 5.11 13.31 23.71
N TYR A 622 4.64 14.56 23.77
CA TYR A 622 4.95 15.46 24.88
C TYR A 622 4.14 15.13 26.15
N GLY A 623 3.07 14.35 26.03
CA GLY A 623 2.21 13.96 27.14
C GLY A 623 1.33 15.10 27.65
N SER A 624 0.26 14.72 28.35
CA SER A 624 -0.79 15.65 28.80
C SER A 624 -0.30 16.76 29.72
N LYS A 625 0.75 16.50 30.53
CA LYS A 625 1.30 17.49 31.45
C LYS A 625 1.95 18.67 30.72
N LEU A 626 2.86 18.39 29.77
CA LEU A 626 3.52 19.46 29.01
C LEU A 626 2.53 20.18 28.10
N ILE A 627 1.56 19.46 27.52
CA ILE A 627 0.48 20.08 26.76
C ILE A 627 -0.31 21.04 27.66
N SER A 628 -0.73 20.63 28.86
CA SER A 628 -1.48 21.48 29.79
C SER A 628 -0.68 22.73 30.20
N GLU A 629 0.61 22.58 30.53
CA GLU A 629 1.50 23.70 30.85
C GLU A 629 1.63 24.69 29.68
N PHE A 630 1.80 24.18 28.45
CA PHE A 630 1.81 25.01 27.25
C PHE A 630 0.47 25.73 27.05
N SER A 631 -0.65 25.00 27.10
CA SER A 631 -1.98 25.56 26.89
C SER A 631 -2.33 26.69 27.86
N ASN A 632 -1.88 26.58 29.12
CA ASN A 632 -2.12 27.63 30.13
C ASN A 632 -1.28 28.90 29.89
N SER A 633 -0.10 28.75 29.27
CA SER A 633 0.80 29.87 29.00
C SER A 633 0.56 30.52 27.63
N PHE A 634 0.08 29.74 26.66
CA PHE A 634 -0.23 30.18 25.31
C PHE A 634 -1.37 31.21 25.31
N LYS A 635 -1.23 32.26 24.51
CA LYS A 635 -2.19 33.38 24.46
C LYS A 635 -3.13 33.35 23.25
N GLY A 636 -2.95 32.38 22.35
CA GLY A 636 -3.89 32.11 21.26
C GLY A 636 -4.86 30.97 21.60
N ASP A 637 -5.57 30.50 20.58
CA ASP A 637 -6.51 29.38 20.70
C ASP A 637 -5.77 28.05 20.89
N VAL A 638 -6.35 27.14 21.67
CA VAL A 638 -5.82 25.79 21.85
C VAL A 638 -6.88 24.76 21.52
N GLU A 639 -6.53 23.79 20.69
CA GLU A 639 -7.39 22.66 20.34
C GLU A 639 -6.70 21.33 20.61
N ILE A 640 -7.44 20.38 21.18
CA ILE A 640 -6.97 19.02 21.46
C ILE A 640 -7.83 18.05 20.66
N ILE A 641 -7.19 17.31 19.75
CA ILE A 641 -7.86 16.35 18.88
C ILE A 641 -7.78 14.96 19.51
N GLY A 642 -8.95 14.35 19.80
CA GLY A 642 -9.03 12.97 20.29
C GLY A 642 -8.74 11.92 19.20
N ASN A 643 -8.22 10.76 19.60
CA ASN A 643 -7.70 9.70 18.72
C ASN A 643 -6.57 10.18 17.78
N CYS A 644 -5.71 11.07 18.28
CA CYS A 644 -4.63 11.69 17.55
C CYS A 644 -3.36 11.70 18.40
N SER A 645 -2.22 11.41 17.78
CA SER A 645 -0.90 11.58 18.36
C SER A 645 -0.22 12.83 17.75
N HIS A 646 1.05 12.72 17.39
CA HIS A 646 1.89 13.86 16.99
C HIS A 646 1.58 14.37 15.57
N GLN A 647 1.05 13.52 14.67
CA GLN A 647 0.82 13.87 13.27
C GLN A 647 -0.68 13.97 12.94
N ALA A 648 -1.29 15.10 13.30
CA ALA A 648 -2.74 15.30 13.16
C ALA A 648 -3.28 15.19 11.73
N TRP A 649 -2.48 15.54 10.71
CA TRP A 649 -2.88 15.40 9.30
C TRP A 649 -2.91 13.94 8.83
N VAL A 650 -2.25 13.03 9.55
CA VAL A 650 -2.32 11.59 9.27
C VAL A 650 -3.39 10.92 10.10
N ASP A 651 -3.36 11.15 11.42
CA ASP A 651 -4.23 10.47 12.39
C ASP A 651 -5.69 10.92 12.27
N GLN A 652 -5.92 12.24 12.20
CA GLN A 652 -7.26 12.85 12.22
C GLN A 652 -7.40 14.05 11.25
N PRO A 653 -7.11 13.86 9.94
CA PRO A 653 -7.11 14.94 8.94
C PRO A 653 -8.41 15.72 8.83
N ALA A 654 -9.57 15.07 8.97
CA ALA A 654 -10.85 15.75 8.91
C ALA A 654 -11.06 16.68 10.12
N LYS A 655 -10.64 16.24 11.31
CA LYS A 655 -10.71 17.06 12.52
C LYS A 655 -9.72 18.21 12.46
N LEU A 656 -8.50 17.98 11.95
CA LEU A 656 -7.52 19.04 11.72
C LEU A 656 -8.07 20.11 10.77
N VAL A 657 -8.67 19.71 9.64
CA VAL A 657 -9.26 20.65 8.68
C VAL A 657 -10.40 21.44 9.33
N ASN A 658 -11.26 20.79 10.12
CA ASN A 658 -12.34 21.46 10.85
C ASN A 658 -11.79 22.47 11.87
N ALA A 659 -10.77 22.09 12.65
CA ALA A 659 -10.10 22.97 13.60
C ALA A 659 -9.57 24.24 12.91
N LEU A 660 -8.90 24.07 11.77
CA LEU A 660 -8.39 25.19 10.97
C LEU A 660 -9.54 26.05 10.41
N GLN A 661 -10.58 25.45 9.84
CA GLN A 661 -11.74 26.20 9.32
C GLN A 661 -12.46 26.97 10.42
N THR A 662 -12.60 26.38 11.62
CA THR A 662 -13.22 27.02 12.78
C THR A 662 -12.37 28.16 13.32
N PHE A 663 -11.04 28.00 13.34
CA PHE A 663 -10.12 29.07 13.72
C PHE A 663 -10.17 30.23 12.71
N TYR A 664 -10.03 29.93 11.41
CA TYR A 664 -10.04 30.94 10.36
C TYR A 664 -11.41 31.57 10.12
N GLY A 665 -12.51 30.92 10.51
CA GLY A 665 -13.84 31.52 10.46
C GLY A 665 -14.11 32.56 11.56
N ARG A 666 -13.21 32.70 12.54
CA ARG A 666 -13.32 33.68 13.64
C ARG A 666 -12.53 34.96 13.41
N ILE A 667 -11.64 34.97 12.40
CA ILE A 667 -10.74 36.09 12.07
C ILE A 667 -11.01 36.58 10.66
#